data_AF-A0A2V6NDP2-F1
#
_entry.id   AF-A0A2V6NDP2-F1
#
_cell.length_a   1.000
_cell.length_b   1.000
_cell.length_c   1.000
_cell.angle_alpha   90.00
_cell.angle_beta   90.00
_cell.angle_gamma   90.00
#
_symmetry.space_group_name_H-M   'P 1'
#
loop_
_entity.id
_entity.type
_entity.pdbx_description
1 polymer ?
#
loop_
_entity_poly.entity_id
_entity_poly.type
_entity_poly.pdbx_seq_one_letter_code
_entity_poly.pdbx_strand_id
1 'polypeptide(L)'
;MNRIGLALSGGGFRATLYHLGLVRFLRDAGLLSQVTHITSVSGGSVFAAHLVLNWDLYNGSSNDFEAAASKLLAFVRMDVRNRIARRVLLTVPLRWPRRLLGLSNRKLTRTGLLEYHYEKHLYGDTGLFELPESPQLHILATNLTEGCLCSFSRDGLLMMRRQGGHRFRLDHIPSGLATVPMAVAASSAFPGFFPPLELTGADVGASAGEFGRQAYTDGGVFDNLGIRMFRSLERSLLRDRALSPDDFFDFPAVLEALWQASKSSEETPLRRLAQVLREAANSSEETPLRRLAQVLGEVSGQDPQAHPSVGNLNNVPALSSPGSTTASTTASTTASTTASTRDHQELVLSNLQNVMRHYQFNHEPLFARLKPVDPEAAALLHATRVEGRTLNVSDQLWLNRHLLEAGFRETTGRPCFRKLNSALDGVIVSDVGKRIRVRASRRAGGLVRTAMRASGILMDRVWQLEHETFQDTPGFVFVPITDVVEPSQDPTALHPEVQRQMANIRTDFDRFSLLEISSLVRHGYCVGRKACQARPDLFGADLPRDVPWDPIPRPYGAAAAVPVAMPAEGHSVEPAETMVKARTLQASAFRRIWSSLFDFRDWSSYIYVPLFFPLFVLLPYGAFEYYKSAERSRELVKWLYHGSPDLSQVQVLLQTLPATWRKGSGAAAQERDSFEGLDNTGYTILKETRIADLRLWNPTDRDKSLVQYVRRLTVMKDPDELEHDNEFFVKLTPTHNDAQVRFPPQRLEPTLIKTPDKPDPLIPTKQCMWGVLYDFKNVPNGRVEELSVIDQGHGANLGRNSTGSNITFQTFTYRAALSMWILMPQGKSYGSWLLTRRSDARGRADDPKPEKIEVVTPVEEFVSGDSSIIGFELVGVKGGYTYEINWTYK
;
A
#
# COMPACT_ATOMS: atom_id res chain seq x y z
N MET A 1 14.50 -28.29 34.35
CA MET A 1 13.53 -27.92 33.29
C MET A 1 14.31 -27.59 32.04
N ASN A 2 13.81 -28.00 30.87
CA ASN A 2 14.50 -27.76 29.61
C ASN A 2 14.46 -26.27 29.26
N ARG A 3 15.51 -25.75 28.63
CA ARG A 3 15.60 -24.38 28.10
C ARG A 3 15.42 -24.42 26.60
N ILE A 4 14.35 -23.82 26.12
CA ILE A 4 13.98 -23.85 24.71
C ILE A 4 14.36 -22.51 24.06
N GLY A 5 14.99 -22.58 22.89
CA GLY A 5 15.08 -21.45 21.97
C GLY A 5 13.90 -21.45 21.00
N LEU A 6 13.41 -20.28 20.62
CA LEU A 6 12.32 -20.14 19.65
C LEU A 6 12.78 -19.24 18.49
N ALA A 7 12.89 -19.80 17.29
CA ALA A 7 13.21 -19.07 16.07
C ALA A 7 11.92 -18.81 15.29
N LEU A 8 11.59 -17.52 15.09
CA LEU A 8 10.36 -17.07 14.44
C LEU A 8 10.69 -16.47 13.06
N SER A 9 10.47 -17.26 12.00
CA SER A 9 10.86 -16.87 10.65
C SER A 9 10.09 -15.66 10.10
N GLY A 10 10.63 -15.10 9.01
CA GLY A 10 9.98 -14.07 8.21
C GLY A 10 8.75 -14.55 7.44
N GLY A 11 7.96 -13.60 6.91
CA GLY A 11 6.76 -13.89 6.11
C GLY A 11 5.58 -12.91 6.24
N GLY A 12 5.80 -11.70 6.78
CA GLY A 12 4.77 -10.69 7.02
C GLY A 12 3.66 -11.17 7.97
N PHE A 13 2.44 -10.66 7.81
CA PHE A 13 1.32 -11.02 8.71
C PHE A 13 0.93 -12.49 8.67
N ARG A 14 1.23 -13.22 7.59
CA ARG A 14 1.09 -14.68 7.56
C ARG A 14 1.93 -15.34 8.63
N ALA A 15 3.20 -14.90 8.77
CA ALA A 15 4.09 -15.42 9.79
C ALA A 15 3.62 -15.03 11.19
N THR A 16 3.25 -13.76 11.39
CA THR A 16 2.68 -13.26 12.66
C THR A 16 1.54 -14.15 13.18
N LEU A 17 0.57 -14.50 12.31
CA LEU A 17 -0.60 -15.31 12.68
C LEU A 17 -0.26 -16.80 12.89
N TYR A 18 0.61 -17.36 12.05
CA TYR A 18 1.04 -18.75 12.21
C TYR A 18 1.81 -18.95 13.54
N HIS A 19 2.72 -18.03 13.86
CA HIS A 19 3.50 -18.06 15.10
C HIS A 19 2.63 -17.86 16.34
N LEU A 20 1.57 -17.05 16.26
CA LEU A 20 0.58 -16.91 17.32
C LEU A 20 -0.09 -18.26 17.64
N GLY A 21 -0.39 -19.05 16.62
CA GLY A 21 -0.91 -20.42 16.76
C GLY A 21 0.06 -21.36 17.48
N LEU A 22 1.33 -21.34 17.06
CA LEU A 22 2.39 -22.13 17.70
C LEU A 22 2.57 -21.74 19.18
N VAL A 23 2.65 -20.46 19.49
CA VAL A 23 2.82 -19.99 20.87
C VAL A 23 1.61 -20.31 21.73
N ARG A 24 0.40 -20.26 21.17
CA ARG A 24 -0.80 -20.73 21.87
C ARG A 24 -0.68 -22.21 22.25
N PHE A 25 -0.21 -23.06 21.33
CA PHE A 25 0.08 -24.46 21.65
C PHE A 25 1.16 -24.59 22.73
N LEU A 26 2.27 -23.86 22.63
CA LEU A 26 3.34 -23.92 23.64
C LEU A 26 2.85 -23.50 25.03
N ARG A 27 1.96 -22.50 25.11
CA ARG A 27 1.30 -22.12 26.36
C ARG A 27 0.43 -23.25 26.89
N ASP A 28 -0.45 -23.80 26.07
CA ASP A 28 -1.39 -24.85 26.47
C ASP A 28 -0.66 -26.16 26.87
N ALA A 29 0.54 -26.39 26.34
CA ALA A 29 1.43 -27.49 26.72
C ALA A 29 2.33 -27.19 27.94
N GLY A 30 2.27 -25.99 28.54
CA GLY A 30 3.15 -25.60 29.64
C GLY A 30 4.63 -25.44 29.24
N LEU A 31 4.91 -25.32 27.94
CA LEU A 31 6.26 -25.19 27.38
C LEU A 31 6.67 -23.73 27.16
N LEU A 32 5.73 -22.79 27.09
CA LEU A 32 6.05 -21.38 26.80
C LEU A 32 6.96 -20.75 27.87
N SER A 33 6.77 -21.08 29.14
CA SER A 33 7.61 -20.60 30.26
C SER A 33 9.05 -21.15 30.22
N GLN A 34 9.30 -22.19 29.43
CA GLN A 34 10.63 -22.78 29.21
C GLN A 34 11.40 -22.09 28.07
N VAL A 35 10.74 -21.20 27.30
CA VAL A 35 11.41 -20.43 26.25
C VAL A 35 12.25 -19.34 26.90
N THR A 36 13.56 -19.37 26.63
CA THR A 36 14.53 -18.43 27.23
C THR A 36 15.10 -17.44 26.22
N HIS A 37 15.11 -17.81 24.95
CA HIS A 37 15.69 -17.00 23.87
C HIS A 37 14.80 -17.06 22.65
N ILE A 38 14.57 -15.89 22.04
CA ILE A 38 13.74 -15.76 20.84
C ILE A 38 14.56 -15.03 19.78
N THR A 39 14.76 -15.66 18.61
CA THR A 39 15.23 -14.94 17.42
C THR A 39 14.04 -14.72 16.49
N SER A 40 13.99 -13.57 15.84
CA SER A 40 12.83 -13.22 15.01
C SER A 40 13.21 -12.42 13.78
N VAL A 41 12.50 -12.67 12.68
CA VAL A 41 12.73 -12.01 11.39
C VAL A 41 11.42 -11.41 10.86
N SER A 42 11.42 -10.16 10.41
CA SER A 42 10.31 -9.53 9.67
C SER A 42 8.95 -9.68 10.37
N GLY A 43 7.95 -10.31 9.74
CA GLY A 43 6.66 -10.62 10.36
C GLY A 43 6.73 -11.46 11.64
N GLY A 44 7.80 -12.25 11.80
CA GLY A 44 8.15 -12.91 13.06
C GLY A 44 8.53 -11.91 14.14
N SER A 45 9.31 -10.88 13.81
CA SER A 45 9.68 -9.80 14.73
C SER A 45 8.48 -8.97 15.18
N VAL A 46 7.47 -8.80 14.32
CA VAL A 46 6.21 -8.14 14.70
C VAL A 46 5.54 -8.88 15.84
N PHE A 47 5.45 -10.22 15.74
CA PHE A 47 4.87 -11.03 16.79
C PHE A 47 5.79 -11.16 18.01
N ALA A 48 7.09 -11.40 17.81
CA ALA A 48 8.05 -11.66 18.87
C ALA A 48 8.17 -10.47 19.83
N ALA A 49 8.26 -9.24 19.30
CA ALA A 49 8.27 -8.04 20.13
C ALA A 49 6.96 -7.89 20.92
N HIS A 50 5.81 -8.16 20.30
CA HIS A 50 4.52 -8.11 20.99
C HIS A 50 4.41 -9.20 22.08
N LEU A 51 4.89 -10.40 21.80
CA LEU A 51 4.93 -11.54 22.72
C LEU A 51 5.74 -11.21 23.96
N VAL A 52 6.97 -10.73 23.75
CA VAL A 52 7.93 -10.47 24.83
C VAL A 52 7.51 -9.26 25.68
N LEU A 53 6.98 -8.20 25.08
CA LEU A 53 6.45 -7.06 25.85
C LEU A 53 5.18 -7.39 26.65
N ASN A 54 4.46 -8.44 26.28
CA ASN A 54 3.26 -8.91 26.97
C ASN A 54 3.47 -10.31 27.58
N TRP A 55 4.70 -10.65 27.95
CA TRP A 55 5.10 -12.02 28.32
C TRP A 55 4.23 -12.62 29.42
N ASP A 56 3.92 -11.84 30.46
CA ASP A 56 3.08 -12.26 31.58
C ASP A 56 1.64 -12.53 31.14
N LEU A 57 1.09 -11.73 30.23
CA LEU A 57 -0.26 -11.94 29.69
C LEU A 57 -0.32 -13.20 28.82
N TYR A 58 0.72 -13.47 28.04
CA TYR A 58 0.81 -14.68 27.22
C TYR A 58 0.98 -15.96 28.06
N ASN A 59 1.65 -15.88 29.20
CA ASN A 59 1.76 -16.99 30.16
C ASN A 59 0.62 -17.05 31.19
N GLY A 60 -0.22 -16.02 31.26
CA GLY A 60 -1.31 -15.86 32.22
C GLY A 60 -2.54 -16.72 31.92
N SER A 61 -3.70 -16.27 32.38
CA SER A 61 -4.97 -16.96 32.14
C SER A 61 -5.34 -16.97 30.65
N SER A 62 -6.32 -17.81 30.27
CA SER A 62 -6.79 -17.82 28.87
C SER A 62 -7.34 -16.45 28.45
N ASN A 63 -7.96 -15.71 29.36
CA ASN A 63 -8.47 -14.36 29.11
C ASN A 63 -7.35 -13.35 28.89
N ASP A 64 -6.25 -13.46 29.65
CA ASP A 64 -5.08 -12.58 29.50
C ASP A 64 -4.40 -12.80 28.13
N PHE A 65 -4.26 -14.07 27.75
CA PHE A 65 -3.73 -14.44 26.44
C PHE A 65 -4.60 -13.84 25.31
N GLU A 66 -5.92 -14.00 25.40
CA GLU A 66 -6.85 -13.47 24.41
C GLU A 66 -6.85 -11.95 24.37
N ALA A 67 -6.75 -11.28 25.53
CA ALA A 67 -6.62 -9.83 25.61
C ALA A 67 -5.35 -9.34 24.89
N ALA A 68 -4.20 -9.97 25.13
CA ALA A 68 -2.97 -9.67 24.42
C ALA A 68 -3.09 -9.95 22.92
N ALA A 69 -3.55 -11.14 22.53
CA ALA A 69 -3.70 -11.53 21.14
C ALA A 69 -4.68 -10.61 20.37
N SER A 70 -5.74 -10.12 21.02
CA SER A 70 -6.74 -9.23 20.40
C SER A 70 -6.13 -7.93 19.86
N LYS A 71 -5.14 -7.34 20.56
CA LYS A 71 -4.42 -6.14 20.13
C LYS A 71 -3.64 -6.40 18.84
N LEU A 72 -2.91 -7.52 18.80
CA LEU A 72 -2.18 -7.97 17.60
C LEU A 72 -3.13 -8.24 16.43
N LEU A 73 -4.25 -8.92 16.68
CA LEU A 73 -5.26 -9.22 15.67
C LEU A 73 -5.94 -7.96 15.12
N ALA A 74 -6.21 -6.96 15.98
CA ALA A 74 -6.71 -5.67 15.55
C ALA A 74 -5.73 -4.96 14.61
N PHE A 75 -4.42 -5.03 14.91
CA PHE A 75 -3.37 -4.48 14.06
C PHE A 75 -3.25 -5.17 12.69
N VAL A 76 -3.24 -6.51 12.65
CA VAL A 76 -3.18 -7.30 11.41
C VAL A 76 -4.39 -7.02 10.49
N ARG A 77 -5.52 -6.62 11.08
CA ARG A 77 -6.73 -6.22 10.34
C ARG A 77 -6.70 -4.79 9.79
N MET A 78 -5.66 -3.99 10.10
CA MET A 78 -5.66 -2.55 9.89
C MET A 78 -5.29 -2.08 8.46
N ASP A 79 -4.96 -2.96 7.51
CA ASP A 79 -4.47 -2.55 6.17
C ASP A 79 -3.33 -1.52 6.23
N VAL A 80 -2.29 -1.88 6.98
CA VAL A 80 -1.14 -1.01 7.27
C VAL A 80 -0.45 -0.59 5.97
N ARG A 81 -0.25 -1.55 5.05
CA ARG A 81 0.44 -1.29 3.78
C ARG A 81 -0.28 -0.26 2.92
N ASN A 82 -1.59 -0.39 2.69
CA ASN A 82 -2.29 0.55 1.81
C ASN A 82 -2.44 1.93 2.48
N ARG A 83 -2.58 1.99 3.82
CA ARG A 83 -2.51 3.26 4.58
C ARG A 83 -1.17 3.97 4.37
N ILE A 84 -0.06 3.25 4.46
CA ILE A 84 1.27 3.80 4.17
C ILE A 84 1.37 4.25 2.71
N ALA A 85 0.95 3.41 1.76
CA ALA A 85 1.00 3.74 0.33
C ALA A 85 0.21 5.02 0.00
N ARG A 86 -0.99 5.17 0.58
CA ARG A 86 -1.77 6.40 0.47
C ARG A 86 -1.02 7.57 1.08
N ARG A 87 -0.55 7.50 2.33
CA ARG A 87 0.14 8.64 2.98
C ARG A 87 1.42 9.09 2.27
N VAL A 88 2.14 8.17 1.63
CA VAL A 88 3.40 8.49 0.94
C VAL A 88 3.19 9.57 -0.12
N LEU A 89 2.10 9.50 -0.90
CA LEU A 89 1.78 10.50 -1.94
C LEU A 89 1.69 11.92 -1.35
N LEU A 90 1.14 12.07 -0.14
CA LEU A 90 1.10 13.36 0.57
C LEU A 90 2.48 13.78 1.10
N THR A 91 3.30 12.82 1.55
CA THR A 91 4.61 13.14 2.15
C THR A 91 5.69 13.51 1.12
N VAL A 92 5.58 13.09 -0.15
CA VAL A 92 6.59 13.38 -1.19
C VAL A 92 6.89 14.89 -1.32
N PRO A 93 5.90 15.78 -1.50
CA PRO A 93 6.17 17.22 -1.61
C PRO A 93 6.80 17.80 -0.35
N LEU A 94 6.52 17.24 0.84
CA LEU A 94 7.12 17.70 2.11
C LEU A 94 8.61 17.33 2.27
N ARG A 95 9.12 16.36 1.51
CA ARG A 95 10.52 15.89 1.66
C ARG A 95 11.54 16.89 1.14
N TRP A 96 11.23 17.58 0.04
CA TRP A 96 12.10 18.58 -0.58
C TRP A 96 12.43 19.76 0.34
N PRO A 97 11.45 20.48 0.92
CA PRO A 97 11.72 21.58 1.84
C PRO A 97 12.43 21.12 3.11
N ARG A 98 12.08 19.95 3.66
CA ARG A 98 12.77 19.40 4.84
C ARG A 98 14.23 19.06 4.58
N ARG A 99 14.54 18.55 3.39
CA ARG A 99 15.93 18.29 2.97
C ARG A 99 16.72 19.59 2.86
N LEU A 100 16.12 20.66 2.34
CA LEU A 100 16.73 21.99 2.28
C LEU A 100 16.97 22.57 3.69
N LEU A 101 16.08 22.29 4.64
CA LEU A 101 16.21 22.68 6.05
C LEU A 101 17.13 21.76 6.88
N GLY A 102 17.84 20.81 6.26
CA GLY A 102 18.72 19.87 6.96
C GLY A 102 18.00 18.87 7.87
N LEU A 103 16.66 18.78 7.82
CA LEU A 103 15.87 17.89 8.66
C LEU A 103 15.86 16.46 8.10
N SER A 104 15.96 15.47 8.99
CA SER A 104 15.83 14.06 8.60
C SER A 104 14.44 13.77 8.02
N ASN A 105 14.44 13.05 6.90
CA ASN A 105 13.25 12.56 6.23
C ASN A 105 12.90 11.10 6.61
N ARG A 106 13.64 10.49 7.56
CA ARG A 106 13.47 9.10 8.01
C ARG A 106 12.00 8.74 8.29
N LYS A 107 11.33 9.52 9.14
CA LYS A 107 9.91 9.34 9.52
C LYS A 107 8.91 9.53 8.37
N LEU A 108 9.32 10.18 7.27
CA LEU A 108 8.49 10.39 6.08
C LEU A 108 8.68 9.30 5.01
N THR A 109 9.62 8.36 5.21
CA THR A 109 9.78 7.20 4.32
C THR A 109 8.66 6.17 4.54
N ARG A 110 8.49 5.24 3.60
CA ARG A 110 7.53 4.12 3.76
C ARG A 110 7.83 3.31 5.03
N THR A 111 9.10 3.13 5.35
CA THR A 111 9.57 2.37 6.52
C THR A 111 9.43 3.17 7.81
N GLY A 112 9.70 4.47 7.78
CA GLY A 112 9.42 5.35 8.93
C GLY A 112 7.92 5.49 9.25
N LEU A 113 7.06 5.44 8.23
CA LEU A 113 5.61 5.34 8.45
C LEU A 113 5.21 3.97 9.00
N LEU A 114 5.90 2.88 8.64
CA LEU A 114 5.70 1.55 9.21
C LEU A 114 6.09 1.54 10.71
N GLU A 115 7.24 2.10 11.05
CA GLU A 115 7.69 2.33 12.43
C GLU A 115 6.64 3.11 13.23
N TYR A 116 6.12 4.21 12.69
CA TYR A 116 5.04 4.97 13.34
C TYR A 116 3.78 4.13 13.59
N HIS A 117 3.43 3.21 12.68
CA HIS A 117 2.30 2.31 12.89
C HIS A 117 2.55 1.30 14.02
N TYR A 118 3.77 0.77 14.12
CA TYR A 118 4.18 -0.10 15.22
C TYR A 118 4.18 0.64 16.58
N GLU A 119 4.77 1.83 16.62
CA GLU A 119 4.79 2.71 17.79
C GLU A 119 3.36 3.00 18.26
N LYS A 120 2.49 3.46 17.35
CA LYS A 120 1.13 3.89 17.71
C LYS A 120 0.17 2.77 18.12
N HIS A 121 0.32 1.57 17.59
CA HIS A 121 -0.72 0.52 17.73
C HIS A 121 -0.26 -0.75 18.44
N LEU A 122 1.05 -1.00 18.57
CA LEU A 122 1.57 -2.23 19.18
C LEU A 122 2.50 -1.98 20.37
N TYR A 123 3.52 -1.12 20.20
CA TYR A 123 4.65 -1.10 21.14
C TYR A 123 4.80 0.20 21.94
N GLY A 124 4.16 1.30 21.54
CA GLY A 124 4.49 2.62 22.10
C GLY A 124 5.93 3.04 21.73
N ASP A 125 6.47 4.00 22.48
CA ASP A 125 7.84 4.53 22.34
C ASP A 125 8.86 3.75 23.19
N THR A 126 8.62 2.45 23.39
CA THR A 126 9.40 1.59 24.28
C THR A 126 10.83 1.41 23.78
N GLY A 127 11.81 1.73 24.64
CA GLY A 127 13.22 1.51 24.38
C GLY A 127 13.60 0.02 24.34
N LEU A 128 14.65 -0.35 23.62
CA LEU A 128 15.14 -1.73 23.63
C LEU A 128 15.55 -2.18 25.04
N PHE A 129 16.12 -1.28 25.84
CA PHE A 129 16.51 -1.54 27.23
C PHE A 129 15.32 -1.83 28.17
N GLU A 130 14.08 -1.63 27.74
CA GLU A 130 12.87 -1.98 28.51
C GLU A 130 12.39 -3.42 28.24
N LEU A 131 12.91 -4.08 27.19
CA LEU A 131 12.59 -5.50 26.92
C LEU A 131 12.99 -6.36 28.13
N PRO A 132 12.18 -7.34 28.57
CA PRO A 132 12.51 -8.19 29.72
C PRO A 132 13.85 -8.93 29.55
N GLU A 133 14.49 -9.26 30.67
CA GLU A 133 15.74 -10.03 30.69
C GLU A 133 15.54 -11.50 30.27
N SER A 134 14.34 -12.04 30.48
CA SER A 134 13.96 -13.38 30.04
C SER A 134 12.49 -13.39 29.58
N PRO A 135 12.18 -13.92 28.39
CA PRO A 135 13.13 -14.42 27.39
C PRO A 135 13.89 -13.28 26.70
N GLN A 136 15.15 -13.54 26.37
CA GLN A 136 15.96 -12.61 25.58
C GLN A 136 15.48 -12.58 24.13
N LEU A 137 15.16 -11.38 23.63
CA LEU A 137 14.69 -11.18 22.27
C LEU A 137 15.81 -10.64 21.37
N HIS A 138 15.97 -11.28 20.21
CA HIS A 138 16.91 -10.93 19.15
C HIS A 138 16.16 -10.64 17.84
N ILE A 139 15.94 -9.36 17.56
CA ILE A 139 15.24 -8.89 16.36
C ILE A 139 16.27 -8.76 15.22
N LEU A 140 16.16 -9.62 14.22
CA LEU A 140 17.17 -9.73 13.16
C LEU A 140 16.89 -8.79 12.00
N ALA A 141 17.91 -8.08 11.54
CA ALA A 141 17.89 -7.27 10.33
C ALA A 141 19.18 -7.49 9.53
N THR A 142 19.17 -7.06 8.27
CA THR A 142 20.36 -7.11 7.41
C THR A 142 20.94 -5.71 7.25
N ASN A 143 22.20 -5.53 7.62
CA ASN A 143 22.92 -4.30 7.37
C ASN A 143 23.46 -4.30 5.94
N LEU A 144 22.94 -3.40 5.10
CA LEU A 144 23.34 -3.27 3.70
C LEU A 144 24.63 -2.47 3.51
N THR A 145 25.01 -1.64 4.49
CA THR A 145 26.25 -0.86 4.43
C THR A 145 27.47 -1.76 4.57
N GLU A 146 27.42 -2.72 5.50
CA GLU A 146 28.53 -3.65 5.77
C GLU A 146 28.30 -5.07 5.22
N GLY A 147 27.08 -5.39 4.75
CA GLY A 147 26.74 -6.71 4.23
C GLY A 147 26.70 -7.80 5.30
N CYS A 148 26.26 -7.47 6.52
CA CYS A 148 26.27 -8.38 7.67
C CYS A 148 24.89 -8.57 8.31
N LEU A 149 24.72 -9.69 9.02
CA LEU A 149 23.58 -9.93 9.89
C LEU A 149 23.71 -9.05 11.15
N CYS A 150 22.61 -8.43 11.56
CA CYS A 150 22.55 -7.70 12.81
C CYS A 150 21.35 -8.13 13.65
N SER A 151 21.48 -7.98 14.96
CA SER A 151 20.46 -8.34 15.95
C SER A 151 20.29 -7.21 16.94
N PHE A 152 19.08 -6.67 17.03
CA PHE A 152 18.69 -5.74 18.07
C PHE A 152 18.19 -6.53 19.29
N SER A 153 18.77 -6.29 20.46
CA SER A 153 18.37 -6.90 21.73
C SER A 153 18.32 -5.84 22.85
N ARG A 154 17.94 -6.26 24.06
CA ARG A 154 17.91 -5.41 25.27
C ARG A 154 19.24 -4.69 25.49
N ASP A 155 20.36 -5.40 25.30
CA ASP A 155 21.70 -4.91 25.61
C ASP A 155 22.27 -3.98 24.52
N GLY A 156 21.70 -4.01 23.31
CA GLY A 156 22.11 -3.13 22.23
C GLY A 156 22.00 -3.76 20.85
N LEU A 157 22.88 -3.32 19.95
CA LEU A 157 22.97 -3.84 18.59
C LEU A 157 24.19 -4.76 18.45
N LEU A 158 23.92 -6.02 18.11
CA LEU A 158 24.94 -7.00 17.74
C LEU A 158 25.15 -7.00 16.22
N MET A 159 26.38 -6.86 15.77
CA MET A 159 26.76 -6.91 14.35
C MET A 159 27.69 -8.08 14.06
N MET A 160 27.29 -8.97 13.15
CA MET A 160 28.03 -10.18 12.79
C MET A 160 28.99 -9.91 11.64
N ARG A 161 30.15 -9.34 11.93
CA ARG A 161 31.16 -8.98 10.91
C ARG A 161 31.99 -10.19 10.50
N ARG A 162 32.32 -10.27 9.21
CA ARG A 162 33.18 -11.32 8.67
C ARG A 162 34.65 -11.04 9.02
N GLN A 163 35.36 -12.07 9.48
CA GLN A 163 36.81 -12.09 9.62
C GLN A 163 37.46 -13.00 8.56
N GLY A 164 38.77 -12.89 8.40
CA GLY A 164 39.55 -13.80 7.55
C GLY A 164 39.31 -15.27 7.92
N GLY A 165 39.33 -16.16 6.92
CA GLY A 165 39.18 -17.61 7.13
C GLY A 165 37.75 -18.09 7.40
N HIS A 166 36.73 -17.46 6.80
CA HIS A 166 35.29 -17.84 6.93
C HIS A 166 34.71 -17.76 8.36
N ARG A 167 35.35 -17.00 9.25
CA ARG A 167 34.86 -16.79 10.62
C ARG A 167 34.04 -15.52 10.75
N PHE A 168 33.19 -15.47 11.77
CA PHE A 168 32.39 -14.30 12.13
C PHE A 168 32.77 -13.82 13.52
N ARG A 169 32.78 -12.51 13.71
CA ARG A 169 32.91 -11.84 15.00
C ARG A 169 31.61 -11.11 15.30
N LEU A 170 31.15 -11.24 16.54
CA LEU A 170 30.02 -10.47 17.07
C LEU A 170 30.58 -9.20 17.71
N ASP A 171 30.30 -8.05 17.11
CA ASP A 171 30.59 -6.75 17.68
C ASP A 171 29.33 -6.22 18.38
N HIS A 172 29.47 -5.83 19.64
CA HIS A 172 28.40 -5.23 20.42
C HIS A 172 28.51 -3.71 20.37
N ILE A 173 27.45 -3.06 19.92
CA ILE A 173 27.35 -1.60 19.85
C ILE A 173 26.27 -1.15 20.84
N PRO A 174 26.63 -0.32 21.85
CA PRO A 174 25.64 0.29 22.73
C PRO A 174 24.65 1.13 21.93
N SER A 175 23.36 0.82 22.04
CA SER A 175 22.30 1.54 21.31
C SER A 175 21.23 2.05 22.27
N GLY A 176 21.63 2.98 23.15
CA GLY A 176 20.81 3.45 24.27
C GLY A 176 19.50 4.18 23.89
N LEU A 177 19.39 4.71 22.66
CA LEU A 177 18.17 5.36 22.17
C LEU A 177 17.38 4.53 21.16
N ALA A 178 17.83 3.32 20.84
CA ALA A 178 17.10 2.45 19.92
C ALA A 178 15.80 1.94 20.57
N THR A 179 14.71 1.97 19.81
CA THR A 179 13.38 1.56 20.27
C THR A 179 12.93 0.24 19.64
N VAL A 180 12.00 -0.45 20.29
CA VAL A 180 11.38 -1.67 19.75
C VAL A 180 10.72 -1.43 18.37
N PRO A 181 9.86 -0.40 18.17
CA PRO A 181 9.28 -0.14 16.84
C PRO A 181 10.33 0.12 15.77
N MET A 182 11.46 0.76 16.10
CA MET A 182 12.58 0.97 15.19
C MET A 182 13.21 -0.37 14.77
N ALA A 183 13.54 -1.24 15.71
CA ALA A 183 14.13 -2.54 15.44
C ALA A 183 13.19 -3.44 14.60
N VAL A 184 11.90 -3.48 14.95
CA VAL A 184 10.90 -4.25 14.20
C VAL A 184 10.71 -3.67 12.79
N ALA A 185 10.74 -2.35 12.62
CA ALA A 185 10.66 -1.70 11.30
C ALA A 185 11.89 -2.00 10.43
N ALA A 186 13.10 -1.99 11.00
CA ALA A 186 14.32 -2.40 10.31
C ALA A 186 14.21 -3.86 9.83
N SER A 187 13.80 -4.76 10.73
CA SER A 187 13.60 -6.18 10.45
C SER A 187 12.48 -6.47 9.43
N SER A 188 11.50 -5.57 9.31
CA SER A 188 10.34 -5.71 8.40
C SER A 188 10.50 -4.95 7.07
N ALA A 189 11.65 -4.32 6.83
CA ALA A 189 11.87 -3.46 5.67
C ALA A 189 12.09 -4.27 4.37
N PHE A 190 11.04 -4.96 3.92
CA PHE A 190 11.06 -5.84 2.74
C PHE A 190 11.51 -5.10 1.46
N PRO A 191 12.61 -5.54 0.81
CA PRO A 191 13.12 -4.91 -0.39
C PRO A 191 12.09 -4.77 -1.52
N GLY A 192 12.07 -3.60 -2.16
CA GLY A 192 11.13 -3.24 -3.23
C GLY A 192 9.92 -2.45 -2.74
N PHE A 193 9.31 -2.83 -1.61
CA PHE A 193 8.19 -2.06 -1.03
C PHE A 193 8.61 -1.12 0.10
N PHE A 194 9.42 -1.59 1.05
CA PHE A 194 9.95 -0.74 2.11
C PHE A 194 11.42 -0.42 1.79
N PRO A 195 11.79 0.87 1.62
CA PRO A 195 13.19 1.23 1.48
C PRO A 195 13.97 0.86 2.77
N PRO A 196 15.29 0.65 2.70
CA PRO A 196 16.08 0.43 3.90
C PRO A 196 15.87 1.53 4.95
N LEU A 197 15.82 1.15 6.22
CA LEU A 197 15.81 2.06 7.34
C LEU A 197 17.23 2.57 7.56
N GLU A 198 17.44 3.86 7.36
CA GLU A 198 18.72 4.50 7.63
C GLU A 198 18.77 4.95 9.09
N LEU A 199 19.82 4.51 9.81
CA LEU A 199 20.11 4.90 11.18
C LEU A 199 21.45 5.63 11.25
N THR A 200 21.53 6.64 12.11
CA THR A 200 22.74 7.38 12.45
C THR A 200 23.05 7.24 13.93
N GLY A 201 24.26 7.61 14.37
CA GLY A 201 24.63 7.55 15.78
C GLY A 201 23.63 8.29 16.68
N ALA A 202 23.14 9.44 16.24
CA ALA A 202 22.12 10.22 16.95
C ALA A 202 20.79 9.46 17.12
N ASP A 203 20.41 8.60 16.16
CA ASP A 203 19.17 7.82 16.25
C ASP A 203 19.27 6.68 17.26
N VAL A 204 20.46 6.11 17.44
CA VAL A 204 20.69 4.94 18.34
C VAL A 204 21.36 5.32 19.65
N GLY A 205 21.74 6.58 19.85
CA GLY A 205 22.43 7.04 21.06
C GLY A 205 23.91 6.68 21.10
N ALA A 206 24.55 6.55 19.93
CA ALA A 206 25.98 6.30 19.78
C ALA A 206 26.68 7.53 19.16
N SER A 207 27.97 7.72 19.43
CA SER A 207 28.72 8.83 18.83
C SER A 207 28.89 8.61 17.31
N ALA A 208 28.96 9.70 16.54
CA ALA A 208 29.11 9.59 15.07
C ALA A 208 30.41 8.90 14.63
N GLY A 209 31.46 8.91 15.48
CA GLY A 209 32.71 8.19 15.25
C GLY A 209 32.62 6.68 15.51
N GLU A 210 31.72 6.26 16.40
CA GLU A 210 31.48 4.84 16.72
C GLU A 210 30.40 4.23 15.81
N PHE A 211 29.41 5.04 15.40
CA PHE A 211 28.29 4.62 14.58
C PHE A 211 28.00 5.61 13.45
N GLY A 212 28.55 5.31 12.28
CA GLY A 212 28.27 6.03 11.04
C GLY A 212 26.83 5.82 10.55
N ARG A 213 26.48 6.44 9.41
CA ARG A 213 25.18 6.23 8.77
C ARG A 213 25.11 4.83 8.16
N GLN A 214 24.17 4.02 8.63
CA GLN A 214 24.01 2.62 8.23
C GLN A 214 22.60 2.34 7.74
N ALA A 215 22.46 1.49 6.71
CA ALA A 215 21.19 1.15 6.09
C ALA A 215 20.78 -0.28 6.43
N TYR A 216 19.59 -0.45 7.01
CA TYR A 216 19.07 -1.74 7.45
C TYR A 216 17.86 -2.16 6.61
N THR A 217 17.82 -3.43 6.21
CA THR A 217 16.69 -4.03 5.51
C THR A 217 16.23 -5.30 6.22
N ASP A 218 15.19 -5.93 5.69
CA ASP A 218 14.61 -7.15 6.23
C ASP A 218 15.69 -8.21 6.53
N GLY A 219 15.57 -8.85 7.71
CA GLY A 219 16.52 -9.87 8.14
C GLY A 219 16.57 -11.08 7.21
N GLY A 220 15.46 -11.39 6.52
CA GLY A 220 15.37 -12.53 5.61
C GLY A 220 16.19 -12.40 4.32
N VAL A 221 16.83 -11.25 4.10
CA VAL A 221 17.86 -11.09 3.06
C VAL A 221 19.14 -11.86 3.42
N PHE A 222 19.43 -12.02 4.71
CA PHE A 222 20.62 -12.74 5.20
C PHE A 222 20.26 -14.03 5.95
N ASP A 223 19.30 -13.96 6.88
CA ASP A 223 18.81 -15.07 7.67
C ASP A 223 17.28 -15.00 7.84
N ASN A 224 16.55 -15.87 7.13
CA ASN A 224 15.09 -15.84 7.15
C ASN A 224 14.50 -16.71 8.26
N LEU A 225 15.21 -17.76 8.68
CA LEU A 225 14.77 -18.67 9.73
C LEU A 225 15.17 -18.22 11.14
N GLY A 226 16.14 -17.32 11.26
CA GLY A 226 16.71 -16.85 12.52
C GLY A 226 17.66 -17.84 13.19
N ILE A 227 18.11 -18.86 12.46
CA ILE A 227 18.94 -19.97 12.99
C ILE A 227 20.40 -19.56 13.09
N ARG A 228 20.91 -18.75 12.15
CA ARG A 228 22.34 -18.39 12.14
C ARG A 228 22.70 -17.60 13.38
N MET A 229 21.82 -16.71 13.82
CA MET A 229 22.01 -15.97 15.07
C MET A 229 22.09 -16.92 16.27
N PHE A 230 21.23 -17.93 16.38
CA PHE A 230 21.32 -18.91 17.47
C PHE A 230 22.68 -19.60 17.52
N ARG A 231 23.20 -20.07 16.38
CA ARG A 231 24.53 -20.68 16.30
C ARG A 231 25.65 -19.70 16.69
N SER A 232 25.53 -18.43 16.32
CA SER A 232 26.50 -17.40 16.72
C SER A 232 26.44 -17.08 18.21
N LEU A 233 25.26 -17.19 18.82
CA LEU A 233 25.07 -16.93 20.25
C LEU A 233 25.48 -18.10 21.14
N GLU A 234 25.50 -19.35 20.66
CA GLU A 234 25.81 -20.55 21.46
C GLU A 234 27.02 -20.39 22.42
N ARG A 235 28.13 -19.85 21.93
CA ARG A 235 29.34 -19.62 22.75
C ARG A 235 29.13 -18.55 23.83
N SER A 236 28.42 -17.48 23.50
CA SER A 236 28.07 -16.42 24.46
C SER A 236 27.07 -16.92 25.50
N LEU A 237 26.07 -17.71 25.08
CA LEU A 237 25.07 -18.31 25.98
C LEU A 237 25.73 -19.28 26.98
N LEU A 238 26.70 -20.07 26.53
CA LEU A 238 27.50 -20.93 27.42
C LEU A 238 28.32 -20.11 28.42
N ARG A 239 28.80 -18.93 28.02
CA ARG A 239 29.54 -18.02 28.90
C ARG A 239 28.64 -17.46 29.98
N ASP A 240 27.48 -16.93 29.64
CA ASP A 240 26.66 -16.16 30.58
C ASP A 240 25.84 -17.07 31.53
N ARG A 241 25.63 -18.34 31.17
CA ARG A 241 24.91 -19.33 31.98
C ARG A 241 25.78 -19.96 33.07
N ALA A 242 25.27 -20.07 34.30
CA ALA A 242 25.87 -20.89 35.36
C ALA A 242 25.82 -22.40 35.05
N LEU A 243 26.91 -23.11 35.34
CA LEU A 243 27.01 -24.56 35.16
C LEU A 243 26.05 -25.29 36.12
N SER A 244 25.30 -26.27 35.62
CA SER A 244 24.30 -27.05 36.37
C SER A 244 24.66 -28.54 36.39
N PRO A 245 24.22 -29.33 37.39
CA PRO A 245 24.32 -30.79 37.33
C PRO A 245 23.73 -31.38 36.04
N ASP A 246 22.66 -30.76 35.52
CA ASP A 246 21.96 -31.18 34.28
C ASP A 246 22.83 -31.05 33.00
N ASP A 247 23.97 -30.34 33.07
CA ASP A 247 24.93 -30.27 31.97
C ASP A 247 25.74 -31.55 31.82
N PHE A 248 25.70 -32.43 32.82
CA PHE A 248 26.43 -33.71 32.87
C PHE A 248 25.46 -34.90 32.77
N PHE A 249 25.95 -36.02 32.25
CA PHE A 249 25.18 -37.29 32.27
C PHE A 249 25.05 -37.86 33.69
N ASP A 250 26.13 -37.77 34.47
CA ASP A 250 26.18 -38.20 35.88
C ASP A 250 27.26 -37.38 36.59
N PHE A 251 26.87 -36.25 37.19
CA PHE A 251 27.82 -35.35 37.85
C PHE A 251 28.53 -36.00 39.05
N PRO A 252 27.86 -36.77 39.94
CA PRO A 252 28.54 -37.55 40.97
C PRO A 252 29.63 -38.49 40.42
N ALA A 253 29.36 -39.22 39.34
CA ALA A 253 30.37 -40.08 38.72
C ALA A 253 31.56 -39.29 38.16
N VAL A 254 31.36 -38.04 37.74
CA VAL A 254 32.47 -37.16 37.31
C VAL A 254 33.39 -36.82 38.47
N LEU A 255 32.83 -36.49 39.63
CA LEU A 255 33.60 -36.21 40.84
C LEU A 255 34.35 -37.45 41.35
N GLU A 256 33.68 -38.60 41.35
CA GLU A 256 34.30 -39.87 41.74
C GLU A 256 35.46 -40.24 40.81
N ALA A 257 35.28 -40.10 39.49
CA ALA A 257 36.35 -40.36 38.53
C ALA A 257 37.55 -39.42 38.72
N LEU A 258 37.31 -38.14 39.03
CA LEU A 258 38.39 -37.19 39.34
C LEU A 258 39.13 -37.60 40.63
N TRP A 259 38.40 -38.05 41.64
CA TRP A 259 38.97 -38.51 42.90
C TRP A 259 39.79 -39.80 42.72
N GLN A 260 39.27 -40.78 41.98
CA GLN A 260 39.99 -42.02 41.66
C GLN A 260 41.25 -41.72 40.82
N ALA A 261 41.15 -40.82 39.84
CA ALA A 261 42.30 -40.39 39.05
C ALA A 261 43.39 -39.72 39.91
N SER A 262 43.01 -39.04 41.00
CA SER A 262 43.98 -38.43 41.94
C SER A 262 44.81 -39.46 42.70
N LYS A 263 44.31 -40.69 42.86
CA LYS A 263 44.98 -41.81 43.56
C LYS A 263 45.73 -42.76 42.62
N SER A 264 45.39 -42.75 41.33
CA SER A 264 46.02 -43.62 40.33
C SER A 264 47.49 -43.28 40.11
N SER A 265 48.28 -44.29 39.72
CA SER A 265 49.69 -44.16 39.30
C SER A 265 49.87 -43.97 37.79
N GLU A 266 48.80 -44.03 36.98
CA GLU A 266 48.84 -43.81 35.53
C GLU A 266 48.80 -42.32 35.16
N GLU A 267 49.52 -41.89 34.12
CA GLU A 267 49.47 -40.50 33.63
C GLU A 267 48.28 -40.29 32.70
N THR A 268 47.15 -39.86 33.26
CA THR A 268 45.94 -39.51 32.50
C THR A 268 45.64 -38.01 32.59
N PRO A 269 44.85 -37.45 31.65
CA PRO A 269 44.43 -36.04 31.71
C PRO A 269 43.69 -35.69 33.01
N LEU A 270 42.81 -36.57 33.51
CA LEU A 270 42.12 -36.36 34.79
C LEU A 270 43.07 -36.37 35.98
N ARG A 271 44.10 -37.23 35.98
CA ARG A 271 45.13 -37.19 37.03
C ARG A 271 45.93 -35.91 36.97
N ARG A 272 46.30 -35.43 35.78
CA ARG A 272 47.01 -34.16 35.64
C ARG A 272 46.16 -33.00 36.14
N LEU A 273 44.85 -32.99 35.85
CA LEU A 273 43.92 -32.03 36.47
C LEU A 273 43.95 -32.13 38.00
N ALA A 274 43.93 -33.32 38.57
CA ALA A 274 44.03 -33.51 40.02
C ALA A 274 45.38 -33.04 40.60
N GLN A 275 46.49 -33.22 39.89
CA GLN A 275 47.81 -32.69 40.27
C GLN A 275 47.83 -31.16 40.26
N VAL A 276 47.33 -30.54 39.19
CA VAL A 276 47.22 -29.08 39.06
C VAL A 276 46.37 -28.49 40.18
N LEU A 277 45.26 -29.16 40.55
CA LEU A 277 44.44 -28.75 41.68
C LEU A 277 45.19 -28.88 43.02
N ARG A 278 45.97 -29.96 43.22
CA ARG A 278 46.78 -30.14 44.43
C ARG A 278 47.91 -29.10 44.54
N GLU A 279 48.57 -28.78 43.43
CA GLU A 279 49.58 -27.72 43.36
C GLU A 279 48.94 -26.35 43.69
N ALA A 280 47.76 -26.07 43.13
CA ALA A 280 47.03 -24.84 43.41
C ALA A 280 46.56 -24.73 44.86
N ALA A 281 46.18 -25.83 45.52
CA ALA A 281 45.83 -25.86 46.94
C ALA A 281 47.01 -25.45 47.85
N ASN A 282 48.24 -25.78 47.45
CA ASN A 282 49.46 -25.47 48.19
C ASN A 282 50.03 -24.07 47.88
N SER A 283 49.51 -23.39 46.87
CA SER A 283 49.92 -22.02 46.51
C SER A 283 49.38 -20.99 47.49
N SER A 284 50.13 -19.92 47.74
CA SER A 284 49.69 -18.76 48.53
C SER A 284 48.82 -17.78 47.72
N GLU A 285 48.80 -17.89 46.39
CA GLU A 285 48.02 -17.03 45.49
C GLU A 285 46.55 -17.48 45.40
N GLU A 286 45.62 -16.54 45.38
CA GLU A 286 44.19 -16.86 45.33
C GLU A 286 43.67 -16.96 43.90
N THR A 287 43.78 -18.16 43.31
CA THR A 287 43.38 -18.46 41.93
C THR A 287 42.07 -19.26 41.86
N PRO A 288 41.34 -19.25 40.71
CA PRO A 288 40.16 -20.10 40.52
C PRO A 288 40.42 -21.60 40.77
N LEU A 289 41.61 -22.08 40.41
CA LEU A 289 42.03 -23.46 40.66
C LEU A 289 42.17 -23.76 42.15
N ARG A 290 42.73 -22.83 42.93
CA ARG A 290 42.88 -23.00 44.39
C ARG A 290 41.53 -23.08 45.08
N ARG A 291 40.59 -22.20 44.71
CA ARG A 291 39.21 -22.25 45.25
C ARG A 291 38.54 -23.57 44.92
N LEU A 292 38.66 -24.05 43.67
CA LEU A 292 38.13 -25.36 43.29
C LEU A 292 38.78 -26.50 44.11
N ALA A 293 40.09 -26.45 44.32
CA ALA A 293 40.82 -27.46 45.07
C ALA A 293 40.47 -27.48 46.57
N GLN A 294 40.24 -26.32 47.19
CA GLN A 294 39.77 -26.21 48.57
C GLN A 294 38.40 -26.86 48.73
N VAL A 295 37.45 -26.51 47.86
CA VAL A 295 36.10 -27.06 47.91
C VAL A 295 36.10 -28.57 47.67
N LEU A 296 36.87 -29.07 46.70
CA LEU A 296 36.99 -30.52 46.46
C LEU A 296 37.68 -31.25 47.63
N GLY A 297 38.63 -30.60 48.32
CA GLY A 297 39.30 -31.14 49.51
C GLY A 297 38.38 -31.28 50.71
N GLU A 298 37.51 -30.29 50.94
CA GLU A 298 36.45 -30.34 51.96
C GLU A 298 35.45 -31.48 51.71
N VAL A 299 35.10 -31.70 50.43
CA VAL A 299 34.20 -32.79 50.01
C VAL A 299 34.85 -34.16 50.17
N SER A 300 36.15 -34.31 49.90
CA SER A 300 36.87 -35.58 50.06
C SER A 300 37.18 -35.95 51.52
N GLY A 301 37.04 -35.02 52.47
CA GLY A 301 37.25 -35.24 53.90
C GLY A 301 36.06 -35.89 54.63
N GLN A 302 34.91 -36.00 53.97
CA GLN A 302 33.73 -36.74 54.47
C GLN A 302 33.74 -38.17 53.89
N ASP A 303 33.63 -39.16 54.77
CA ASP A 303 33.81 -40.59 54.47
C ASP A 303 32.83 -41.11 53.38
N PRO A 304 33.31 -41.68 52.24
CA PRO A 304 32.46 -42.13 51.13
C PRO A 304 31.58 -43.38 51.41
N GLN A 305 31.72 -44.03 52.57
CA GLN A 305 31.00 -45.28 52.87
C GLN A 305 29.57 -45.11 53.41
N ALA A 306 29.06 -43.90 53.57
CA ALA A 306 27.68 -43.67 53.97
C ALA A 306 26.74 -43.47 52.76
N HIS A 307 26.60 -44.48 51.90
CA HIS A 307 25.50 -44.55 50.93
C HIS A 307 24.38 -45.46 51.46
N PRO A 308 23.11 -45.01 51.52
CA PRO A 308 22.00 -45.94 51.70
C PRO A 308 21.79 -46.70 50.39
N SER A 309 21.90 -48.03 50.47
CA SER A 309 21.57 -48.98 49.42
C SER A 309 20.20 -48.69 48.80
N VAL A 310 20.15 -48.52 47.48
CA VAL A 310 18.92 -48.52 46.69
C VAL A 310 18.32 -49.93 46.74
N GLY A 311 17.31 -50.13 47.60
CA GLY A 311 16.51 -51.35 47.68
C GLY A 311 15.07 -51.09 47.28
N ASN A 312 14.62 -51.79 46.24
CA ASN A 312 13.24 -52.15 45.90
C ASN A 312 12.11 -51.13 46.20
N LEU A 313 11.71 -50.39 45.17
CA LEU A 313 10.38 -49.78 45.06
C LEU A 313 9.35 -50.87 44.73
N ASN A 314 8.88 -51.59 45.74
CA ASN A 314 7.61 -52.31 45.73
C ASN A 314 7.08 -52.35 47.17
N ASN A 315 6.39 -51.30 47.59
CA ASN A 315 5.28 -51.39 48.54
C ASN A 315 4.57 -50.03 48.68
N VAL A 316 3.33 -50.01 48.21
CA VAL A 316 2.31 -49.04 48.60
C VAL A 316 1.70 -49.51 49.93
N PRO A 317 1.48 -48.62 50.91
CA PRO A 317 0.20 -48.62 51.61
C PRO A 317 -0.33 -47.18 51.76
N ALA A 318 -1.51 -46.87 51.21
CA ALA A 318 -2.84 -47.06 51.81
C ALA A 318 -3.19 -45.96 52.84
N LEU A 319 -4.17 -45.12 52.45
CA LEU A 319 -4.85 -44.12 53.25
C LEU A 319 -5.46 -44.72 54.54
N SER A 320 -5.27 -44.06 55.67
CA SER A 320 -6.26 -44.04 56.76
C SER A 320 -6.17 -42.74 57.60
N SER A 321 -7.32 -42.39 58.16
CA SER A 321 -7.81 -41.08 58.63
C SER A 321 -7.25 -40.62 60.00
N PRO A 322 -7.56 -39.38 60.47
CA PRO A 322 -6.79 -38.68 61.50
C PRO A 322 -7.33 -38.87 62.93
N GLY A 323 -6.43 -38.89 63.92
CA GLY A 323 -6.78 -38.85 65.34
C GLY A 323 -5.59 -38.63 66.29
N SER A 324 -5.62 -37.49 66.99
CA SER A 324 -5.03 -37.16 68.31
C SER A 324 -3.50 -37.26 68.56
N THR A 325 -2.91 -36.06 68.70
CA THR A 325 -1.93 -35.60 69.70
C THR A 325 -1.31 -36.60 70.69
N THR A 326 0.03 -36.74 70.64
CA THR A 326 0.97 -36.42 71.75
C THR A 326 2.40 -36.33 71.21
N ALA A 327 3.17 -35.39 71.73
CA ALA A 327 4.54 -35.10 71.29
C ALA A 327 5.53 -36.20 71.70
N SER A 328 6.40 -36.60 70.76
CA SER A 328 7.72 -37.14 71.06
C SER A 328 8.67 -36.85 69.88
N THR A 329 9.69 -36.07 70.21
CA THR A 329 10.83 -35.65 69.40
C THR A 329 11.66 -36.85 68.94
N THR A 330 11.68 -37.14 67.63
CA THR A 330 12.77 -37.86 66.92
C THR A 330 12.41 -37.96 65.42
N ALA A 331 12.77 -36.96 64.63
CA ALA A 331 12.95 -37.06 63.17
C ALA A 331 13.52 -35.73 62.63
N SER A 332 14.85 -35.60 62.58
CA SER A 332 15.50 -34.45 61.92
C SER A 332 16.91 -34.76 61.41
N THR A 333 17.14 -35.96 60.86
CA THR A 333 18.50 -36.37 60.42
C THR A 333 18.62 -36.67 58.92
N THR A 334 17.53 -36.58 58.15
CA THR A 334 17.54 -36.80 56.68
C THR A 334 17.41 -35.51 55.86
N ALA A 335 16.90 -34.43 56.45
CA ALA A 335 16.73 -33.14 55.77
C ALA A 335 17.98 -32.23 55.83
N SER A 336 18.86 -32.37 56.85
CA SER A 336 20.06 -31.52 56.98
C SER A 336 21.20 -31.97 56.06
N THR A 337 21.36 -33.28 55.87
CA THR A 337 22.41 -33.88 55.03
C THR A 337 22.16 -33.63 53.54
N THR A 338 20.90 -33.65 53.10
CA THR A 338 20.53 -33.40 51.70
C THR A 338 20.69 -31.93 51.32
N ALA A 339 20.43 -30.99 52.24
CA ALA A 339 20.68 -29.56 52.04
C ALA A 339 22.19 -29.27 51.94
N SER A 340 23.02 -29.82 52.85
CA SER A 340 24.46 -29.62 52.79
C SER A 340 25.07 -30.16 51.49
N THR A 341 24.71 -31.38 51.06
CA THR A 341 25.27 -31.95 49.83
C THR A 341 24.93 -31.13 48.58
N ARG A 342 23.74 -30.52 48.53
CA ARG A 342 23.31 -29.68 47.41
C ARG A 342 24.08 -28.36 47.35
N ASP A 343 24.27 -27.71 48.49
CA ASP A 343 25.05 -26.46 48.59
C ASP A 343 26.52 -26.68 48.18
N HIS A 344 27.11 -27.83 48.52
CA HIS A 344 28.48 -28.17 48.14
C HIS A 344 28.61 -28.44 46.62
N GLN A 345 27.63 -29.11 46.01
CA GLN A 345 27.63 -29.34 44.55
C GLN A 345 27.57 -28.03 43.77
N GLU A 346 26.73 -27.08 44.20
CA GLU A 346 26.65 -25.76 43.57
C GLU A 346 27.98 -24.99 43.69
N LEU A 347 28.66 -25.09 44.84
CA LEU A 347 29.97 -24.50 45.06
C LEU A 347 31.05 -25.09 44.14
N VAL A 348 31.07 -26.42 43.96
CA VAL A 348 32.00 -27.10 43.04
C VAL A 348 31.73 -26.67 41.60
N LEU A 349 30.48 -26.63 41.16
CA LEU A 349 30.09 -26.25 39.79
C LEU A 349 30.47 -24.80 39.47
N SER A 350 30.24 -23.87 40.40
CA SER A 350 30.63 -22.46 40.26
C SER A 350 32.15 -22.30 40.11
N ASN A 351 32.93 -22.99 40.93
CA ASN A 351 34.39 -22.95 40.85
C ASN A 351 34.93 -23.65 39.59
N LEU A 352 34.34 -24.78 39.20
CA LEU A 352 34.66 -25.48 37.96
C LEU A 352 34.43 -24.58 36.75
N GLN A 353 33.32 -23.85 36.72
CA GLN A 353 33.05 -22.90 35.66
C GLN A 353 34.08 -21.76 35.60
N ASN A 354 34.49 -21.22 36.75
CA ASN A 354 35.53 -20.20 36.79
C ASN A 354 36.89 -20.73 36.28
N VAL A 355 37.25 -21.96 36.65
CA VAL A 355 38.44 -22.63 36.09
C VAL A 355 38.31 -22.76 34.58
N MET A 356 37.17 -23.20 34.08
CA MET A 356 36.96 -23.33 32.63
C MET A 356 37.00 -21.99 31.89
N ARG A 357 36.65 -20.87 32.51
CA ARG A 357 36.73 -19.53 31.89
C ARG A 357 38.15 -18.98 31.81
N HIS A 358 39.01 -19.32 32.77
CA HIS A 358 40.28 -18.60 32.96
C HIS A 358 41.53 -19.47 32.83
N TYR A 359 41.44 -20.77 33.10
CA TYR A 359 42.60 -21.66 33.03
C TYR A 359 42.91 -22.10 31.60
N GLN A 360 44.18 -22.17 31.25
CA GLN A 360 44.63 -22.47 29.89
C GLN A 360 45.00 -23.96 29.71
N PHE A 361 44.00 -24.86 29.77
CA PHE A 361 44.23 -26.31 29.62
C PHE A 361 44.94 -26.67 28.31
N ASN A 362 44.75 -25.88 27.25
CA ASN A 362 45.40 -26.07 25.96
C ASN A 362 46.95 -25.97 26.01
N HIS A 363 47.54 -25.44 27.09
CA HIS A 363 49.00 -25.39 27.29
C HIS A 363 49.54 -26.58 28.08
N GLU A 364 48.69 -27.38 28.74
CA GLU A 364 49.10 -28.58 29.46
C GLU A 364 49.43 -29.72 28.48
N PRO A 365 50.59 -30.39 28.58
CA PRO A 365 51.03 -31.38 27.59
C PRO A 365 50.04 -32.54 27.34
N LEU A 366 49.35 -33.02 28.39
CA LEU A 366 48.37 -34.10 28.26
C LEU A 366 47.07 -33.62 27.61
N PHE A 367 46.61 -32.41 27.93
CA PHE A 367 45.40 -31.84 27.32
C PHE A 367 45.64 -31.37 25.88
N ALA A 368 46.83 -30.85 25.58
CA ALA A 368 47.23 -30.39 24.25
C ALA A 368 47.33 -31.52 23.20
N ARG A 369 47.36 -32.77 23.65
CA ARG A 369 47.38 -33.98 22.79
C ARG A 369 46.00 -34.58 22.58
N LEU A 370 45.00 -34.14 23.33
CA LEU A 370 43.64 -34.64 23.20
C LEU A 370 43.07 -34.32 21.82
N LYS A 371 42.18 -35.20 21.35
CA LYS A 371 41.38 -34.99 20.15
C LYS A 371 39.95 -34.70 20.58
N PRO A 372 39.55 -33.41 20.67
CA PRO A 372 38.16 -33.06 20.89
C PRO A 372 37.23 -33.77 19.91
N VAL A 373 36.03 -34.13 20.39
CA VAL A 373 34.98 -34.76 19.56
C VAL A 373 34.51 -33.79 18.48
N ASP A 374 34.49 -32.50 18.79
CA ASP A 374 34.06 -31.45 17.87
C ASP A 374 35.22 -30.99 16.96
N PRO A 375 35.04 -31.02 15.61
CA PRO A 375 36.06 -30.59 14.67
C PRO A 375 36.46 -29.11 14.79
N GLU A 376 35.53 -28.21 15.14
CA GLU A 376 35.83 -26.80 15.37
C GLU A 376 36.68 -26.62 16.63
N ALA A 377 36.46 -27.44 17.67
CA ALA A 377 37.26 -27.42 18.89
C ALA A 377 38.67 -27.95 18.63
N ALA A 378 38.80 -29.02 17.83
CA ALA A 378 40.10 -29.53 17.40
C ALA A 378 40.87 -28.50 16.56
N ALA A 379 40.19 -27.80 15.64
CA ALA A 379 40.79 -26.73 14.86
C ALA A 379 41.21 -25.52 15.72
N LEU A 380 40.41 -25.16 16.73
CA LEU A 380 40.73 -24.09 17.67
C LEU A 380 41.95 -24.44 18.52
N LEU A 381 42.01 -25.68 19.04
CA LEU A 381 43.18 -26.19 19.77
C LEU A 381 44.44 -26.12 18.90
N HIS A 382 44.36 -26.58 17.66
CA HIS A 382 45.47 -26.50 16.70
C HIS A 382 45.93 -25.05 16.46
N ALA A 383 44.99 -24.13 16.23
CA ALA A 383 45.30 -22.72 15.99
C ALA A 383 45.97 -22.05 17.20
N THR A 384 45.54 -22.35 18.43
CA THR A 384 46.22 -21.82 19.62
C THR A 384 47.65 -22.33 19.74
N ARG A 385 47.91 -23.58 19.33
CA ARG A 385 49.22 -24.22 19.46
C ARG A 385 50.21 -23.81 18.37
N VAL A 386 49.77 -23.80 17.12
CA VAL A 386 50.63 -23.60 15.95
C VAL A 386 50.69 -22.14 15.54
N GLU A 387 49.57 -21.41 15.67
CA GLU A 387 49.45 -20.03 15.19
C GLU A 387 49.57 -19.01 16.34
N GLY A 388 49.76 -19.46 17.58
CA GLY A 388 49.91 -18.58 18.75
C GLY A 388 48.66 -17.74 19.05
N ARG A 389 47.48 -18.21 18.63
CA ARG A 389 46.24 -17.45 18.74
C ARG A 389 45.83 -17.24 20.20
N THR A 390 45.60 -15.98 20.59
CA THR A 390 44.99 -15.64 21.89
C THR A 390 43.48 -15.91 21.87
N LEU A 391 42.97 -16.56 22.91
CA LEU A 391 41.55 -16.86 23.07
C LEU A 391 40.85 -15.76 23.88
N ASN A 392 39.65 -15.38 23.47
CA ASN A 392 38.74 -14.63 24.34
C ASN A 392 38.11 -15.58 25.38
N VAL A 393 37.46 -15.01 26.41
CA VAL A 393 36.89 -15.79 27.51
C VAL A 393 35.83 -16.81 27.04
N SER A 394 34.99 -16.46 26.05
CA SER A 394 33.96 -17.38 25.52
C SER A 394 34.58 -18.56 24.78
N ASP A 395 35.59 -18.31 23.94
CA ASP A 395 36.33 -19.32 23.19
C ASP A 395 37.17 -20.20 24.14
N GLN A 396 37.75 -19.62 25.20
CA GLN A 396 38.47 -20.36 26.24
C GLN A 396 37.53 -21.30 27.00
N LEU A 397 36.39 -20.80 27.47
CA LEU A 397 35.38 -21.61 28.15
C LEU A 397 34.91 -22.78 27.28
N TRP A 398 34.58 -22.49 26.02
CA TRP A 398 34.10 -23.49 25.09
C TRP A 398 35.18 -24.54 24.78
N LEU A 399 36.43 -24.14 24.52
CA LEU A 399 37.53 -25.08 24.30
C LEU A 399 37.77 -25.95 25.54
N ASN A 400 37.75 -25.35 26.73
CA ASN A 400 37.95 -26.07 27.99
C ASN A 400 36.84 -27.10 28.27
N ARG A 401 35.57 -26.83 27.90
CA ARG A 401 34.49 -27.84 27.95
C ARG A 401 34.86 -29.08 27.14
N HIS A 402 35.31 -28.87 25.90
CA HIS A 402 35.69 -29.96 25.00
C HIS A 402 36.94 -30.72 25.46
N LEU A 403 37.92 -30.02 26.03
CA LEU A 403 39.12 -30.64 26.58
C LEU A 403 38.81 -31.49 27.82
N LEU A 404 37.95 -31.01 28.71
CA LEU A 404 37.50 -31.77 29.88
C LEU A 404 36.70 -33.00 29.48
N GLU A 405 35.79 -32.87 28.51
CA GLU A 405 35.07 -34.02 27.93
C GLU A 405 36.02 -35.06 27.33
N ALA A 406 36.97 -34.63 26.49
CA ALA A 406 37.91 -35.54 25.85
C ALA A 406 38.78 -36.26 26.89
N GLY A 407 39.30 -35.52 27.88
CA GLY A 407 40.11 -36.09 28.96
C GLY A 407 39.32 -37.06 29.85
N PHE A 408 38.07 -36.73 30.14
CA PHE A 408 37.17 -37.62 30.89
C PHE A 408 36.86 -38.90 30.11
N ARG A 409 36.54 -38.76 28.83
CA ARG A 409 36.20 -39.88 27.96
C ARG A 409 37.38 -40.81 27.72
N GLU A 410 38.59 -40.27 27.58
CA GLU A 410 39.82 -41.08 27.47
C GLU A 410 40.08 -41.89 28.74
N THR A 411 39.77 -41.32 29.92
CA THR A 411 40.02 -41.99 31.20
C THR A 411 38.93 -43.00 31.58
N THR A 412 37.65 -42.71 31.29
CA THR A 412 36.51 -43.51 31.77
C THR A 412 35.81 -44.32 30.67
N GLY A 413 36.11 -44.04 29.40
CA GLY A 413 35.41 -44.64 28.25
C GLY A 413 33.98 -44.12 28.03
N ARG A 414 33.50 -43.16 28.83
CA ARG A 414 32.12 -42.63 28.78
C ARG A 414 32.12 -41.10 28.60
N PRO A 415 31.06 -40.50 28.02
CA PRO A 415 30.92 -39.04 27.98
C PRO A 415 30.61 -38.46 29.37
N CYS A 416 31.11 -37.27 29.71
CA CYS A 416 30.71 -36.58 30.95
C CYS A 416 29.64 -35.53 30.70
N PHE A 417 29.77 -34.71 29.66
CA PHE A 417 28.81 -33.67 29.34
C PHE A 417 27.66 -34.19 28.49
N ARG A 418 26.44 -33.84 28.89
CA ARG A 418 25.23 -34.05 28.08
C ARG A 418 25.23 -33.14 26.85
N LYS A 419 25.77 -31.91 27.00
CA LYS A 419 25.91 -30.93 25.91
C LYS A 419 27.22 -30.16 26.00
N LEU A 420 27.94 -30.15 24.89
CA LEU A 420 29.21 -29.43 24.75
C LEU A 420 29.02 -28.05 24.11
N ASN A 421 28.17 -27.98 23.10
CA ASN A 421 28.11 -26.85 22.17
C ASN A 421 27.00 -25.84 22.45
N SER A 422 25.92 -26.23 23.13
CA SER A 422 24.76 -25.36 23.31
C SER A 422 24.32 -25.30 24.76
N ALA A 423 23.90 -24.11 25.18
CA ALA A 423 23.25 -23.88 26.47
C ALA A 423 21.74 -24.22 26.45
N LEU A 424 21.16 -24.44 25.25
CA LEU A 424 19.76 -24.75 25.05
C LEU A 424 19.54 -26.27 24.94
N ASP A 425 18.37 -26.74 25.38
CA ASP A 425 17.92 -28.13 25.23
C ASP A 425 17.42 -28.44 23.83
N GLY A 426 16.80 -27.45 23.19
CA GLY A 426 16.41 -27.51 21.79
C GLY A 426 15.98 -26.14 21.29
N VAL A 427 15.94 -25.99 19.97
CA VAL A 427 15.45 -24.78 19.30
C VAL A 427 14.27 -25.16 18.43
N ILE A 428 13.10 -24.60 18.74
CA ILE A 428 11.91 -24.72 17.90
C ILE A 428 12.02 -23.68 16.79
N VAL A 429 12.03 -24.12 15.53
CA VAL A 429 12.09 -23.27 14.35
C VAL A 429 10.71 -23.21 13.72
N SER A 430 9.99 -22.11 13.96
CA SER A 430 8.71 -21.84 13.30
C SER A 430 8.96 -21.31 11.89
N ASP A 431 8.80 -22.18 10.90
CA ASP A 431 9.17 -21.91 9.51
C ASP A 431 7.96 -21.60 8.63
N VAL A 432 7.83 -20.35 8.22
CA VAL A 432 6.74 -19.84 7.35
C VAL A 432 7.21 -19.65 5.91
N GLY A 433 8.39 -20.15 5.57
CA GLY A 433 8.97 -20.18 4.24
C GLY A 433 8.25 -21.11 3.29
N LYS A 434 8.46 -20.91 1.98
CA LYS A 434 7.91 -21.78 0.94
C LYS A 434 8.66 -21.65 -0.37
N ARG A 435 9.06 -22.80 -0.94
CA ARG A 435 9.58 -22.89 -2.32
C ARG A 435 8.71 -22.17 -3.34
N ILE A 436 9.32 -21.27 -4.10
CA ILE A 436 8.67 -20.60 -5.21
C ILE A 436 8.45 -21.61 -6.35
N ARG A 437 7.18 -21.80 -6.75
CA ARG A 437 6.83 -22.56 -7.95
C ARG A 437 6.85 -21.65 -9.19
N VAL A 438 7.54 -22.07 -10.24
CA VAL A 438 7.49 -21.44 -11.57
C VAL A 438 6.11 -21.72 -12.18
N ARG A 439 5.40 -20.66 -12.59
CA ARG A 439 4.11 -20.78 -13.30
C ARG A 439 4.32 -20.28 -14.72
N ALA A 440 4.30 -21.19 -15.69
CA ALA A 440 4.58 -20.91 -17.11
C ALA A 440 3.56 -19.98 -17.79
N SER A 441 2.36 -19.80 -17.22
CA SER A 441 1.22 -19.15 -17.89
C SER A 441 0.93 -17.70 -17.44
N ARG A 442 1.88 -16.99 -16.83
CA ARG A 442 1.63 -15.61 -16.34
C ARG A 442 2.49 -14.59 -17.06
N ARG A 443 1.86 -13.66 -17.79
CA ARG A 443 2.51 -12.45 -18.34
C ARG A 443 3.40 -11.83 -17.26
N ALA A 444 4.65 -11.52 -17.63
CA ALA A 444 5.56 -10.75 -16.79
C ALA A 444 4.84 -9.48 -16.30
N GLY A 445 4.83 -9.25 -14.99
CA GLY A 445 4.29 -8.01 -14.46
C GLY A 445 5.11 -6.81 -14.93
N GLY A 446 4.55 -5.60 -14.83
CA GLY A 446 5.33 -4.37 -15.02
C GLY A 446 6.53 -4.27 -14.07
N LEU A 447 7.43 -3.31 -14.32
CA LEU A 447 8.75 -3.17 -13.67
C LEU A 447 8.74 -3.35 -12.14
N VAL A 448 7.79 -2.75 -11.43
CA VAL A 448 7.67 -2.83 -9.95
C VAL A 448 7.38 -4.26 -9.48
N ARG A 449 6.53 -4.99 -10.20
CA ARG A 449 6.18 -6.38 -9.85
C ARG A 449 7.36 -7.32 -10.09
N THR A 450 8.15 -7.06 -11.13
CA THR A 450 9.39 -7.79 -11.42
C THR A 450 10.43 -7.54 -10.34
N ALA A 451 10.65 -6.30 -9.92
CA ALA A 451 11.59 -5.97 -8.84
C ALA A 451 11.22 -6.66 -7.51
N MET A 452 9.96 -6.56 -7.06
CA MET A 452 9.50 -7.27 -5.86
C MET A 452 9.60 -8.80 -5.99
N ARG A 453 9.45 -9.33 -7.21
CA ARG A 453 9.59 -10.76 -7.48
C ARG A 453 11.05 -11.22 -7.38
N ALA A 454 11.99 -10.42 -7.87
CA ALA A 454 13.42 -10.70 -7.75
C ALA A 454 13.85 -10.79 -6.27
N SER A 455 13.46 -9.82 -5.43
CA SER A 455 13.72 -9.87 -3.98
C SER A 455 13.08 -11.10 -3.33
N GLY A 456 11.87 -11.47 -3.73
CA GLY A 456 11.23 -12.71 -3.26
C GLY A 456 11.98 -13.98 -3.66
N ILE A 457 12.58 -14.03 -4.85
CA ILE A 457 13.40 -15.17 -5.31
C ILE A 457 14.70 -15.26 -4.51
N LEU A 458 15.36 -14.14 -4.25
CA LEU A 458 16.55 -14.09 -3.40
C LEU A 458 16.26 -14.68 -2.01
N MET A 459 15.20 -14.19 -1.35
CA MET A 459 14.84 -14.65 -0.01
C MET A 459 14.40 -16.12 0.01
N ASP A 460 13.72 -16.60 -1.04
CA ASP A 460 13.41 -18.04 -1.19
C ASP A 460 14.70 -18.87 -1.30
N ARG A 461 15.73 -18.36 -1.99
CA ARG A 461 17.01 -19.07 -2.10
C ARG A 461 17.78 -19.08 -0.80
N VAL A 462 17.78 -17.97 -0.06
CA VAL A 462 18.36 -17.90 1.30
C VAL A 462 17.70 -18.93 2.20
N TRP A 463 16.36 -18.91 2.28
CA TRP A 463 15.61 -19.88 3.07
C TRP A 463 15.90 -21.34 2.68
N GLN A 464 15.99 -21.66 1.38
CA GLN A 464 16.34 -23.01 0.92
C GLN A 464 17.72 -23.46 1.42
N LEU A 465 18.73 -22.60 1.30
CA LEU A 465 20.09 -22.91 1.75
C LEU A 465 20.14 -23.11 3.27
N GLU A 466 19.38 -22.32 4.03
CA GLU A 466 19.29 -22.47 5.48
C GLU A 466 18.62 -23.78 5.86
N HIS A 467 17.49 -24.10 5.24
CA HIS A 467 16.81 -25.36 5.47
C HIS A 467 17.71 -26.56 5.14
N GLU A 468 18.34 -26.57 3.96
CA GLU A 468 19.28 -27.64 3.54
C GLU A 468 20.50 -27.76 4.47
N THR A 469 20.95 -26.66 5.10
CA THR A 469 22.08 -26.68 6.02
C THR A 469 21.70 -27.17 7.42
N PHE A 470 20.50 -26.85 7.91
CA PHE A 470 20.16 -26.97 9.32
C PHE A 470 19.07 -28.01 9.65
N GLN A 471 18.30 -28.49 8.67
CA GLN A 471 17.19 -29.43 8.91
C GLN A 471 17.62 -30.70 9.67
N ASP A 472 18.82 -31.20 9.39
CA ASP A 472 19.37 -32.44 9.96
C ASP A 472 20.27 -32.19 11.18
N THR A 473 20.36 -30.94 11.64
CA THR A 473 21.21 -30.58 12.79
C THR A 473 20.53 -31.00 14.09
N PRO A 474 21.18 -31.85 14.92
CA PRO A 474 20.63 -32.25 16.21
C PRO A 474 20.32 -31.04 17.10
N GLY A 475 19.14 -31.05 17.73
CA GLY A 475 18.69 -29.98 18.63
C GLY A 475 17.76 -28.94 17.99
N PHE A 476 17.62 -28.91 16.67
CA PHE A 476 16.62 -28.08 16.00
C PHE A 476 15.34 -28.89 15.70
N VAL A 477 14.18 -28.31 15.98
CA VAL A 477 12.86 -28.91 15.72
C VAL A 477 12.08 -27.97 14.81
N PHE A 478 11.92 -28.36 13.55
CA PHE A 478 11.26 -27.54 12.54
C PHE A 478 9.74 -27.69 12.59
N VAL A 479 9.03 -26.56 12.49
CA VAL A 479 7.57 -26.46 12.46
C VAL A 479 7.14 -25.76 11.16
N PRO A 480 7.27 -26.43 10.00
CA PRO A 480 7.08 -25.78 8.70
C PRO A 480 5.60 -25.56 8.38
N ILE A 481 5.23 -24.38 7.89
CA ILE A 481 3.84 -24.07 7.46
C ILE A 481 3.36 -24.97 6.32
N THR A 482 4.29 -25.60 5.59
CA THR A 482 4.00 -26.54 4.50
C THR A 482 3.59 -27.92 4.98
N ASP A 483 3.84 -28.24 6.25
CA ASP A 483 3.44 -29.53 6.82
C ASP A 483 1.92 -29.66 6.84
N VAL A 484 1.47 -30.88 6.58
CA VAL A 484 0.07 -31.27 6.67
C VAL A 484 -0.06 -32.26 7.82
N VAL A 485 -1.05 -32.02 8.66
CA VAL A 485 -1.45 -32.92 9.74
C VAL A 485 -2.64 -33.73 9.26
N GLU A 486 -2.48 -35.04 9.13
CA GLU A 486 -3.55 -35.91 8.69
C GLU A 486 -4.58 -36.13 9.82
N PRO A 487 -5.87 -36.35 9.50
CA PRO A 487 -6.91 -36.60 10.52
C PRO A 487 -6.62 -37.80 11.44
N SER A 488 -5.82 -38.76 10.97
CA SER A 488 -5.35 -39.89 11.78
C SER A 488 -4.30 -39.52 12.82
N GLN A 489 -3.57 -38.41 12.61
CA GLN A 489 -2.57 -37.88 13.54
C GLN A 489 -3.22 -36.92 14.53
N ASP A 490 -4.08 -36.03 14.04
CA ASP A 490 -4.85 -35.10 14.87
C ASP A 490 -6.24 -34.88 14.27
N PRO A 491 -7.31 -35.42 14.89
CA PRO A 491 -8.67 -35.24 14.38
C PRO A 491 -9.19 -33.80 14.51
N THR A 492 -8.51 -32.97 15.32
CA THR A 492 -8.90 -31.57 15.53
C THR A 492 -8.28 -30.60 14.51
N ALA A 493 -7.37 -31.10 13.67
CA ALA A 493 -6.72 -30.32 12.63
C ALA A 493 -7.68 -29.87 11.53
N LEU A 494 -7.31 -28.80 10.81
CA LEU A 494 -8.04 -28.36 9.61
C LEU A 494 -7.99 -29.45 8.53
N HIS A 495 -8.93 -29.46 7.59
CA HIS A 495 -8.88 -30.40 6.48
C HIS A 495 -7.56 -30.25 5.68
N PRO A 496 -6.89 -31.35 5.25
CA PRO A 496 -5.61 -31.30 4.52
C PRO A 496 -5.58 -30.31 3.34
N GLU A 497 -6.66 -30.24 2.57
CA GLU A 497 -6.84 -29.34 1.42
C GLU A 497 -6.79 -27.87 1.81
N VAL A 498 -7.33 -27.52 2.99
CA VAL A 498 -7.27 -26.18 3.57
C VAL A 498 -5.84 -25.89 4.05
N GLN A 499 -5.22 -26.84 4.75
CA GLN A 499 -3.84 -26.73 5.22
C GLN A 499 -2.85 -26.46 4.07
N ARG A 500 -3.01 -27.16 2.93
CA ARG A 500 -2.18 -26.95 1.73
C ARG A 500 -2.27 -25.54 1.13
N GLN A 501 -3.30 -24.76 1.48
CA GLN A 501 -3.41 -23.35 1.08
C GLN A 501 -2.70 -22.38 2.03
N MET A 502 -2.37 -22.77 3.26
CA MET A 502 -1.79 -21.87 4.27
C MET A 502 -0.48 -21.25 3.79
N ALA A 503 0.43 -22.06 3.26
CA ALA A 503 1.69 -21.60 2.68
C ALA A 503 1.51 -20.74 1.41
N ASN A 504 0.34 -20.74 0.77
CA ASN A 504 0.02 -19.91 -0.39
C ASN A 504 -0.51 -18.54 -0.02
N ILE A 505 -1.03 -18.34 1.20
CA ILE A 505 -1.58 -17.06 1.64
C ILE A 505 -0.51 -15.97 1.49
N ARG A 506 -0.91 -14.78 1.03
CA ARG A 506 -0.02 -13.63 0.87
C ARG A 506 0.75 -13.26 2.15
N THR A 507 1.88 -12.60 1.96
CA THR A 507 2.82 -12.18 3.02
C THR A 507 2.86 -10.66 3.19
N ASP A 508 1.93 -9.91 2.59
CA ASP A 508 1.93 -8.45 2.66
C ASP A 508 1.28 -7.95 3.97
N PHE A 509 1.59 -6.71 4.37
CA PHE A 509 0.94 -6.04 5.50
C PHE A 509 -0.43 -5.44 5.12
N ASP A 510 -1.17 -6.13 4.25
CA ASP A 510 -2.57 -5.81 3.90
C ASP A 510 -3.53 -6.41 4.95
N ARG A 511 -4.80 -6.04 4.92
CA ARG A 511 -5.81 -6.57 5.85
C ARG A 511 -6.10 -8.05 5.60
N PHE A 512 -5.98 -8.86 6.65
CA PHE A 512 -6.39 -10.27 6.64
C PHE A 512 -7.87 -10.42 6.99
N SER A 513 -8.53 -11.37 6.33
CA SER A 513 -9.91 -11.80 6.59
C SER A 513 -9.98 -12.71 7.81
N LEU A 514 -11.19 -12.87 8.36
CA LEU A 514 -11.42 -13.74 9.52
C LEU A 514 -11.06 -15.21 9.20
N LEU A 515 -11.34 -15.66 7.97
CA LEU A 515 -10.97 -17.00 7.52
C LEU A 515 -9.45 -17.18 7.41
N GLU A 516 -8.72 -16.21 6.86
CA GLU A 516 -7.25 -16.26 6.82
C GLU A 516 -6.66 -16.32 8.25
N ILE A 517 -7.20 -15.51 9.18
CA ILE A 517 -6.77 -15.47 10.58
C ILE A 517 -7.02 -16.80 11.30
N SER A 518 -8.27 -17.26 11.33
CA SER A 518 -8.65 -18.53 11.97
C SER A 518 -7.85 -19.70 11.40
N SER A 519 -7.72 -19.78 10.08
CA SER A 519 -7.00 -20.89 9.44
C SER A 519 -5.51 -20.91 9.77
N LEU A 520 -4.83 -19.75 9.74
CA LEU A 520 -3.39 -19.68 10.02
C LEU A 520 -3.04 -19.99 11.47
N VAL A 521 -3.83 -19.45 12.42
CA VAL A 521 -3.62 -19.68 13.85
C VAL A 521 -3.85 -21.15 14.19
N ARG A 522 -4.95 -21.74 13.74
CA ARG A 522 -5.24 -23.16 13.98
C ARG A 522 -4.21 -24.09 13.32
N HIS A 523 -3.75 -23.74 12.11
CA HIS A 523 -2.70 -24.49 11.43
C HIS A 523 -1.38 -24.47 12.20
N GLY A 524 -0.94 -23.29 12.65
CA GLY A 524 0.28 -23.15 13.47
C GLY A 524 0.21 -23.94 14.78
N TYR A 525 -0.96 -23.98 15.43
CA TYR A 525 -1.19 -24.80 16.61
C TYR A 525 -0.98 -26.29 16.30
N CYS A 526 -1.69 -26.83 15.30
CA CYS A 526 -1.67 -28.26 14.99
C CYS A 526 -0.30 -28.75 14.50
N VAL A 527 0.37 -27.97 13.65
CA VAL A 527 1.73 -28.33 13.19
C VAL A 527 2.72 -28.26 14.34
N GLY A 528 2.62 -27.26 15.21
CA GLY A 528 3.42 -27.15 16.44
C GLY A 528 3.26 -28.36 17.35
N ARG A 529 2.01 -28.79 17.56
CA ARG A 529 1.66 -30.00 18.30
C ARG A 529 2.31 -31.25 17.72
N LYS A 530 2.14 -31.48 16.41
CA LYS A 530 2.75 -32.61 15.68
C LYS A 530 4.28 -32.61 15.81
N ALA A 531 4.91 -31.46 15.65
CA ALA A 531 6.37 -31.34 15.73
C ALA A 531 6.91 -31.64 17.14
N CYS A 532 6.21 -31.19 18.19
CA CYS A 532 6.62 -31.46 19.57
C CYS A 532 6.35 -32.92 19.97
N GLN A 533 5.26 -33.53 19.49
CA GLN A 533 4.97 -34.96 19.68
C GLN A 533 6.05 -35.88 19.08
N ALA A 534 6.73 -35.45 18.01
CA ALA A 534 7.81 -36.22 17.41
C ALA A 534 9.09 -36.26 18.28
N ARG A 535 9.19 -35.42 19.32
CA ARG A 535 10.36 -35.29 20.20
C ARG A 535 9.97 -35.35 21.69
N PRO A 536 9.44 -36.49 22.17
CA PRO A 536 9.04 -36.65 23.57
C PRO A 536 10.25 -36.56 24.52
N ASP A 537 11.46 -36.79 24.02
CA ASP A 537 12.72 -36.60 24.75
C ASP A 537 12.97 -35.13 25.16
N LEU A 538 12.45 -34.16 24.39
CA LEU A 538 12.60 -32.73 24.65
C LEU A 538 11.34 -32.09 25.27
N PHE A 539 10.15 -32.51 24.84
CA PHE A 539 8.90 -31.83 25.20
C PHE A 539 7.99 -32.63 26.14
N GLY A 540 8.41 -33.84 26.52
CA GLY A 540 7.58 -34.76 27.31
C GLY A 540 6.61 -35.58 26.45
N ALA A 541 6.11 -36.68 27.02
CA ALA A 541 5.20 -37.59 26.33
C ALA A 541 3.72 -37.18 26.42
N ASP A 542 3.37 -36.36 27.41
CA ASP A 542 2.00 -35.92 27.66
C ASP A 542 1.80 -34.48 27.16
N LEU A 543 1.13 -34.34 26.02
CA LEU A 543 0.88 -33.07 25.33
C LEU A 543 -0.63 -32.89 25.10
N PRO A 544 -1.16 -31.65 25.17
CA PRO A 544 -2.59 -31.38 25.07
C PRO A 544 -3.18 -31.84 23.73
N ARG A 545 -4.34 -32.49 23.80
CA ARG A 545 -5.10 -33.01 22.65
C ARG A 545 -6.39 -32.23 22.36
N ASP A 546 -6.56 -31.10 23.03
CA ASP A 546 -7.76 -30.27 22.93
C ASP A 546 -7.95 -29.66 21.54
N VAL A 547 -9.16 -29.14 21.29
CA VAL A 547 -9.45 -28.43 20.04
C VAL A 547 -8.56 -27.17 19.96
N PRO A 548 -7.90 -26.91 18.82
CA PRO A 548 -7.09 -25.72 18.62
C PRO A 548 -7.89 -24.46 18.88
N TRP A 549 -7.29 -23.53 19.62
CA TRP A 549 -7.86 -22.21 19.86
C TRP A 549 -8.18 -21.48 18.55
N ASP A 550 -9.38 -20.90 18.47
CA ASP A 550 -9.79 -20.04 17.36
C ASP A 550 -9.96 -18.60 17.88
N PRO A 551 -9.19 -17.63 17.37
CA PRO A 551 -9.30 -16.23 17.79
C PRO A 551 -10.57 -15.54 17.31
N ILE A 552 -11.37 -16.16 16.44
CA ILE A 552 -12.59 -15.58 15.91
C ILE A 552 -13.78 -16.04 16.77
N PRO A 553 -14.52 -15.12 17.43
CA PRO A 553 -15.69 -15.49 18.20
C PRO A 553 -16.71 -16.21 17.32
N ARG A 554 -17.20 -17.38 17.76
CA ARG A 554 -18.39 -17.98 17.16
C ARG A 554 -19.55 -16.97 17.29
N PRO A 555 -20.39 -16.78 16.26
CA PRO A 555 -21.53 -15.89 16.37
C PRO A 555 -22.37 -16.30 17.59
N TYR A 556 -22.68 -15.33 18.45
CA TYR A 556 -23.59 -15.46 19.60
C TYR A 556 -24.83 -16.26 19.17
N GLY A 557 -25.00 -17.47 19.70
CA GLY A 557 -26.17 -18.33 19.43
C GLY A 557 -25.89 -19.78 19.02
N ALA A 558 -24.64 -20.20 18.80
CA ALA A 558 -24.32 -21.62 18.69
C ALA A 558 -24.06 -22.19 20.10
N ALA A 559 -24.98 -23.04 20.58
CA ALA A 559 -24.94 -23.66 21.91
C ALA A 559 -23.59 -24.28 22.26
N ALA A 560 -23.28 -24.30 23.56
CA ALA A 560 -22.14 -24.99 24.13
C ALA A 560 -22.01 -26.41 23.55
N ALA A 561 -20.79 -26.80 23.21
CA ALA A 561 -20.50 -28.17 22.79
C ALA A 561 -21.04 -29.13 23.86
N VAL A 562 -22.07 -29.90 23.48
CA VAL A 562 -22.53 -31.05 24.26
C VAL A 562 -21.31 -31.96 24.45
N PRO A 563 -21.08 -32.53 25.66
CA PRO A 563 -19.99 -33.47 25.86
C PRO A 563 -20.24 -34.66 24.93
N VAL A 564 -19.37 -34.84 23.93
CA VAL A 564 -19.44 -36.00 23.04
C VAL A 564 -18.99 -37.21 23.86
N ALA A 565 -19.96 -37.96 24.36
CA ALA A 565 -19.78 -39.37 24.60
C ALA A 565 -19.46 -40.03 23.24
N MET A 566 -18.29 -40.65 23.12
CA MET A 566 -17.99 -41.56 22.01
C MET A 566 -18.62 -42.94 22.28
N PRO A 567 -18.83 -43.82 21.27
CA PRO A 567 -18.60 -43.65 19.82
C PRO A 567 -19.78 -44.11 18.93
N ALA A 568 -20.01 -43.44 17.79
CA ALA A 568 -20.56 -44.06 16.57
C ALA A 568 -20.35 -43.14 15.36
N GLU A 569 -19.67 -43.67 14.34
CA GLU A 569 -19.66 -43.30 12.92
C GLU A 569 -19.37 -41.85 12.49
N GLY A 570 -18.26 -41.74 11.74
CA GLY A 570 -17.70 -40.52 11.17
C GLY A 570 -18.71 -39.62 10.49
N HIS A 571 -18.87 -38.42 11.06
CA HIS A 571 -19.50 -37.30 10.36
C HIS A 571 -18.41 -36.56 9.57
N SER A 572 -18.36 -36.85 8.28
CA SER A 572 -17.60 -36.10 7.29
C SER A 572 -18.15 -34.67 7.22
N VAL A 573 -17.30 -33.67 7.47
CA VAL A 573 -17.61 -32.28 7.08
C VAL A 573 -17.87 -32.28 5.57
N GLU A 574 -19.04 -31.81 5.15
CA GLU A 574 -19.48 -31.90 3.75
C GLU A 574 -18.38 -31.42 2.76
N PRO A 575 -18.05 -32.21 1.71
CA PRO A 575 -16.98 -31.89 0.75
C PRO A 575 -17.11 -30.50 0.11
N ALA A 576 -18.34 -29.99 0.00
CA ALA A 576 -18.65 -28.69 -0.58
C ALA A 576 -18.10 -27.51 0.25
N GLU A 577 -18.27 -27.51 1.57
CA GLU A 577 -17.85 -26.40 2.43
C GLU A 577 -16.32 -26.28 2.49
N THR A 578 -15.64 -27.42 2.62
CA THR A 578 -14.18 -27.50 2.60
C THR A 578 -13.62 -26.99 1.27
N MET A 579 -14.22 -27.38 0.15
CA MET A 579 -13.81 -26.91 -1.18
C MET A 579 -14.00 -25.40 -1.32
N VAL A 580 -15.10 -24.84 -0.83
CA VAL A 580 -15.35 -23.38 -0.83
C VAL A 580 -14.30 -22.64 0.01
N LYS A 581 -14.03 -23.10 1.24
CA LYS A 581 -12.99 -22.53 2.11
C LYS A 581 -11.61 -22.56 1.44
N ALA A 582 -11.23 -23.71 0.89
CA ALA A 582 -9.96 -23.87 0.18
C ALA A 582 -9.86 -22.95 -1.06
N ARG A 583 -10.95 -22.79 -1.83
CA ARG A 583 -11.00 -21.90 -3.00
C ARG A 583 -10.89 -20.43 -2.62
N THR A 584 -11.56 -20.01 -1.55
CA THR A 584 -11.46 -18.65 -1.00
C THR A 584 -10.04 -18.35 -0.52
N LEU A 585 -9.40 -19.30 0.17
CA LEU A 585 -8.00 -19.16 0.60
C LEU A 585 -7.02 -19.19 -0.57
N GLN A 586 -7.30 -19.97 -1.63
CA GLN A 586 -6.49 -19.96 -2.85
C GLN A 586 -6.50 -18.58 -3.52
N ALA A 587 -7.63 -17.86 -3.49
CA ALA A 587 -7.70 -16.47 -3.96
C ALA A 587 -6.88 -15.50 -3.10
N SER A 588 -6.60 -15.84 -1.84
CA SER A 588 -5.76 -15.05 -0.93
C SER A 588 -4.27 -15.10 -1.27
N ALA A 589 -3.86 -16.00 -2.17
CA ALA A 589 -2.49 -16.07 -2.68
C ALA A 589 -2.10 -14.90 -3.61
N PHE A 590 -3.06 -14.11 -4.08
CA PHE A 590 -2.81 -13.00 -4.99
C PHE A 590 -2.45 -11.72 -4.22
N ARG A 591 -1.20 -11.24 -4.38
CA ARG A 591 -0.78 -9.92 -3.91
C ARG A 591 -1.54 -8.84 -4.67
N ARG A 592 -2.33 -8.04 -3.97
CA ARG A 592 -3.03 -6.87 -4.52
C ARG A 592 -2.09 -5.68 -4.42
N ILE A 593 -1.40 -5.28 -5.49
CA ILE A 593 -0.33 -4.27 -5.41
C ILE A 593 -0.89 -2.84 -5.26
N TRP A 594 -2.13 -2.61 -5.70
CA TRP A 594 -2.83 -1.33 -5.63
C TRP A 594 -4.35 -1.54 -5.40
N SER A 595 -4.75 -2.18 -4.31
CA SER A 595 -6.15 -2.54 -4.08
C SER A 595 -7.09 -1.36 -3.80
N SER A 596 -6.60 -0.26 -3.22
CA SER A 596 -7.41 0.93 -2.97
C SER A 596 -6.57 2.18 -2.74
N LEU A 597 -6.38 2.98 -3.80
CA LEU A 597 -5.98 4.39 -3.64
C LEU A 597 -7.07 5.19 -2.88
N PHE A 598 -8.32 4.74 -2.99
CA PHE A 598 -9.49 5.30 -2.33
C PHE A 598 -10.13 4.29 -1.39
N ASP A 599 -10.17 4.60 -0.10
CA ASP A 599 -10.87 3.86 0.94
C ASP A 599 -11.65 4.86 1.78
N PHE A 600 -12.98 4.69 1.86
CA PHE A 600 -13.87 5.58 2.62
C PHE A 600 -13.57 5.62 4.12
N ARG A 601 -12.78 4.68 4.64
CA ARG A 601 -12.33 4.66 6.04
C ARG A 601 -11.03 5.43 6.28
N ASP A 602 -10.41 5.97 5.23
CA ASP A 602 -9.15 6.71 5.32
C ASP A 602 -9.35 8.17 4.90
N TRP A 603 -9.05 9.11 5.80
CA TRP A 603 -9.16 10.55 5.55
C TRP A 603 -8.35 11.00 4.32
N SER A 604 -7.23 10.33 4.02
CA SER A 604 -6.40 10.66 2.85
C SER A 604 -7.15 10.53 1.52
N SER A 605 -8.11 9.60 1.43
CA SER A 605 -8.95 9.43 0.24
C SER A 605 -9.86 10.64 0.00
N TYR A 606 -10.32 11.30 1.05
CA TYR A 606 -11.10 12.54 0.95
C TYR A 606 -10.27 13.75 0.50
N ILE A 607 -8.93 13.68 0.62
CA ILE A 607 -8.02 14.69 0.05
C ILE A 607 -7.74 14.41 -1.42
N TYR A 608 -7.64 13.13 -1.80
CA TYR A 608 -7.35 12.76 -3.19
C TYR A 608 -8.49 13.03 -4.16
N VAL A 609 -9.76 12.88 -3.72
CA VAL A 609 -10.92 13.17 -4.57
C VAL A 609 -10.90 14.62 -5.10
N PRO A 610 -10.80 15.67 -4.26
CA PRO A 610 -10.75 17.06 -4.74
C PRO A 610 -9.43 17.41 -5.44
N LEU A 611 -8.36 16.62 -5.30
CA LEU A 611 -7.09 16.86 -6.00
C LEU A 611 -7.08 16.22 -7.41
N PHE A 612 -7.59 15.00 -7.54
CA PHE A 612 -7.56 14.24 -8.79
C PHE A 612 -8.76 14.53 -9.69
N PHE A 613 -9.92 14.90 -9.15
CA PHE A 613 -11.08 15.27 -9.96
C PHE A 613 -10.78 16.48 -10.87
N PRO A 614 -10.17 17.58 -10.39
CA PRO A 614 -9.79 18.68 -11.28
C PRO A 614 -8.75 18.27 -12.32
N LEU A 615 -7.76 17.46 -11.93
CA LEU A 615 -6.64 17.09 -12.78
C LEU A 615 -7.03 16.13 -13.91
N PHE A 616 -7.90 15.15 -13.63
CA PHE A 616 -8.25 14.10 -14.59
C PHE A 616 -9.63 14.26 -15.24
N VAL A 617 -10.49 15.13 -14.72
CA VAL A 617 -11.82 15.38 -15.29
C VAL A 617 -11.94 16.82 -15.78
N LEU A 618 -11.74 17.81 -14.90
CA LEU A 618 -11.95 19.21 -15.28
C LEU A 618 -10.91 19.72 -16.28
N LEU A 619 -9.63 19.35 -16.11
CA LEU A 619 -8.55 19.82 -16.99
C LEU A 619 -8.67 19.21 -18.41
N PRO A 620 -8.88 17.90 -18.60
CA PRO A 620 -9.13 17.35 -19.93
C PRO A 620 -10.42 17.86 -20.56
N TYR A 621 -11.49 18.04 -19.77
CA TYR A 621 -12.73 18.63 -20.25
C TYR A 621 -12.54 20.08 -20.70
N GLY A 622 -11.85 20.90 -19.90
CA GLY A 622 -11.51 22.27 -20.24
C GLY A 622 -10.59 22.36 -21.46
N ALA A 623 -9.62 21.45 -21.59
CA ALA A 623 -8.76 21.35 -22.76
C ALA A 623 -9.54 20.95 -24.02
N PHE A 624 -10.54 20.06 -23.89
CA PHE A 624 -11.41 19.66 -24.99
C PHE A 624 -12.33 20.80 -25.44
N GLU A 625 -12.98 21.50 -24.51
CA GLU A 625 -13.81 22.67 -24.82
C GLU A 625 -12.98 23.81 -25.43
N TYR A 626 -11.77 24.04 -24.90
CA TYR A 626 -10.83 25.01 -25.47
C TYR A 626 -10.42 24.62 -26.89
N TYR A 627 -10.08 23.35 -27.13
CA TYR A 627 -9.74 22.85 -28.45
C TYR A 627 -10.89 23.07 -29.45
N LYS A 628 -12.12 22.71 -29.07
CA LYS A 628 -13.32 22.90 -29.89
C LYS A 628 -13.59 24.39 -30.21
N SER A 629 -13.38 25.27 -29.24
CA SER A 629 -13.53 26.72 -29.43
C SER A 629 -12.43 27.30 -30.33
N ALA A 630 -11.20 26.82 -30.19
CA ALA A 630 -10.06 27.23 -31.01
C ALA A 630 -10.22 26.79 -32.48
N GLU A 631 -10.76 25.60 -32.73
CA GLU A 631 -10.98 25.07 -34.08
C GLU A 631 -12.01 25.90 -34.86
N ARG A 632 -13.15 26.25 -34.24
CA ARG A 632 -14.14 27.19 -34.83
C ARG A 632 -13.53 28.56 -35.14
N SER A 633 -12.69 29.06 -34.23
CA SER A 633 -12.03 30.36 -34.39
C SER A 633 -11.01 30.34 -35.54
N ARG A 634 -10.35 29.20 -35.78
CA ARG A 634 -9.35 29.05 -36.84
C ARG A 634 -9.96 29.04 -38.25
N GLU A 635 -11.14 28.47 -38.43
CA GLU A 635 -11.89 28.53 -39.71
C GLU A 635 -12.38 29.95 -40.02
N LEU A 636 -12.87 30.67 -39.00
CA LEU A 636 -13.28 32.08 -39.11
C LEU A 636 -12.08 33.01 -39.42
N VAL A 637 -10.91 32.75 -38.82
CA VAL A 637 -9.67 33.49 -39.09
C VAL A 637 -9.16 33.29 -40.51
N LYS A 638 -9.45 32.16 -41.16
CA LYS A 638 -9.09 31.92 -42.56
C LYS A 638 -9.94 32.77 -43.53
N TRP A 639 -11.20 33.06 -43.15
CA TRP A 639 -12.10 33.98 -43.88
C TRP A 639 -11.83 35.47 -43.60
N LEU A 640 -11.31 35.80 -42.41
CA LEU A 640 -10.86 37.14 -42.01
C LEU A 640 -9.83 37.77 -42.98
N TYR A 641 -9.07 36.96 -43.71
CA TYR A 641 -8.08 37.44 -44.67
C TYR A 641 -8.67 37.97 -46.00
N HIS A 642 -9.96 37.75 -46.30
CA HIS A 642 -10.58 38.12 -47.58
C HIS A 642 -11.49 39.38 -47.55
N GLY A 643 -11.56 40.11 -46.43
CA GLY A 643 -11.76 41.57 -46.47
C GLY A 643 -13.20 42.12 -46.50
N SER A 644 -14.01 41.88 -45.45
CA SER A 644 -15.17 42.75 -45.18
C SER A 644 -15.26 43.19 -43.70
N PRO A 645 -15.40 44.51 -43.40
CA PRO A 645 -15.43 45.05 -42.03
C PRO A 645 -16.68 44.69 -41.20
N ASP A 646 -17.67 44.01 -41.77
CA ASP A 646 -18.95 43.67 -41.11
C ASP A 646 -18.90 42.35 -40.29
N LEU A 647 -17.77 41.62 -40.32
CA LEU A 647 -17.57 40.33 -39.64
C LEU A 647 -17.24 40.44 -38.15
N SER A 648 -16.76 41.59 -37.68
CA SER A 648 -16.52 41.84 -36.24
C SER A 648 -17.82 41.72 -35.43
N GLN A 649 -18.94 42.14 -36.01
CA GLN A 649 -20.26 42.04 -35.38
C GLN A 649 -20.80 40.61 -35.42
N VAL A 650 -20.56 39.85 -36.50
CA VAL A 650 -20.87 38.41 -36.54
C VAL A 650 -20.09 37.67 -35.44
N GLN A 651 -18.81 38.01 -35.23
CA GLN A 651 -18.01 37.43 -34.15
C GLN A 651 -18.56 37.75 -32.76
N VAL A 652 -18.97 39.00 -32.51
CA VAL A 652 -19.63 39.41 -31.25
C VAL A 652 -20.97 38.68 -31.05
N LEU A 653 -21.76 38.58 -32.13
CA LEU A 653 -23.03 37.86 -32.11
C LEU A 653 -22.80 36.36 -31.86
N LEU A 654 -21.77 35.73 -32.42
CA LEU A 654 -21.49 34.31 -32.17
C LEU A 654 -21.08 34.02 -30.72
N GLN A 655 -20.49 34.98 -30.02
CA GLN A 655 -20.05 34.83 -28.63
C GLN A 655 -21.16 35.03 -27.60
N THR A 656 -22.24 35.74 -27.94
CA THR A 656 -23.33 36.10 -27.01
C THR A 656 -24.70 35.81 -27.60
N LEU A 657 -25.61 35.22 -26.81
CA LEU A 657 -27.00 35.06 -27.23
C LEU A 657 -27.68 36.44 -27.32
N PRO A 658 -28.56 36.67 -28.30
CA PRO A 658 -29.23 37.95 -28.44
C PRO A 658 -30.15 38.23 -27.25
N ALA A 659 -30.16 39.47 -26.77
CA ALA A 659 -31.05 39.87 -25.67
C ALA A 659 -32.51 39.93 -26.16
N THR A 660 -33.44 39.48 -25.32
CA THR A 660 -34.89 39.59 -25.60
C THR A 660 -35.38 40.99 -25.23
N TRP A 661 -36.03 41.67 -26.17
CA TRP A 661 -36.54 43.02 -25.97
C TRP A 661 -37.98 42.98 -25.47
N ARG A 662 -38.29 43.83 -24.47
CA ARG A 662 -39.65 43.97 -23.97
C ARG A 662 -40.53 44.64 -25.03
N LYS A 663 -41.80 44.25 -25.12
CA LYS A 663 -42.77 44.89 -26.02
C LYS A 663 -42.85 46.40 -25.73
N GLY A 664 -42.76 47.22 -26.79
CA GLY A 664 -42.77 48.68 -26.70
C GLY A 664 -41.44 49.33 -26.31
N SER A 665 -40.32 48.58 -26.32
CA SER A 665 -38.98 49.09 -26.04
C SER A 665 -38.17 49.47 -27.29
N GLY A 666 -38.79 49.42 -28.48
CA GLY A 666 -38.23 49.89 -29.75
C GLY A 666 -38.54 51.37 -30.04
N ALA A 667 -38.11 51.85 -31.20
CA ALA A 667 -38.44 53.18 -31.70
C ALA A 667 -39.95 53.30 -31.99
N ALA A 668 -40.50 54.50 -31.80
CA ALA A 668 -41.90 54.80 -32.12
C ALA A 668 -42.11 54.85 -33.64
N ALA A 669 -43.21 54.29 -34.14
CA ALA A 669 -43.54 54.27 -35.56
C ALA A 669 -44.70 55.20 -35.90
N GLN A 670 -44.63 55.83 -37.07
CA GLN A 670 -45.72 56.61 -37.66
C GLN A 670 -46.56 55.70 -38.57
N GLU A 671 -47.90 55.83 -38.51
CA GLU A 671 -48.79 55.08 -39.40
C GLU A 671 -48.86 55.73 -40.79
N ARG A 672 -48.78 54.91 -41.84
CA ARG A 672 -48.89 55.33 -43.25
C ARG A 672 -49.74 54.34 -44.04
N ASP A 673 -50.74 54.82 -44.79
CA ASP A 673 -51.77 53.98 -45.42
C ASP A 673 -51.23 52.95 -46.42
N SER A 674 -50.22 53.33 -47.22
CA SER A 674 -49.53 52.44 -48.13
C SER A 674 -48.06 52.82 -48.30
N PHE A 675 -47.27 51.87 -48.77
CA PHE A 675 -45.89 52.10 -49.22
C PHE A 675 -45.82 52.25 -50.75
N GLU A 676 -46.95 52.44 -51.42
CA GLU A 676 -47.00 52.65 -52.88
C GLU A 676 -46.46 54.04 -53.22
N GLY A 677 -45.58 54.13 -54.22
CA GLY A 677 -44.89 55.38 -54.60
C GLY A 677 -43.57 55.65 -53.87
N LEU A 678 -43.21 54.83 -52.87
CA LEU A 678 -41.87 54.86 -52.28
C LEU A 678 -40.92 54.00 -53.13
N ASP A 679 -40.14 54.64 -53.99
CA ASP A 679 -39.04 54.00 -54.71
C ASP A 679 -37.70 54.63 -54.32
N ASN A 680 -36.62 53.86 -54.49
CA ASN A 680 -35.26 54.32 -54.17
C ASN A 680 -34.53 54.73 -55.46
N THR A 681 -35.25 55.34 -56.40
CA THR A 681 -34.66 55.89 -57.62
C THR A 681 -33.69 57.03 -57.22
N GLY A 682 -32.53 57.16 -57.87
CA GLY A 682 -31.49 58.14 -57.50
C GLY A 682 -30.53 57.70 -56.39
N TYR A 683 -30.63 56.45 -55.92
CA TYR A 683 -29.73 55.90 -54.91
C TYR A 683 -29.12 54.56 -55.34
N THR A 684 -27.79 54.49 -55.29
CA THR A 684 -27.03 53.26 -55.47
C THR A 684 -26.67 52.63 -54.13
N ILE A 685 -27.06 51.37 -53.91
CA ILE A 685 -26.61 50.59 -52.76
C ILE A 685 -25.27 49.93 -53.11
N LEU A 686 -24.18 50.46 -52.57
CA LEU A 686 -22.83 49.92 -52.79
C LEU A 686 -22.65 48.58 -52.08
N LYS A 687 -23.19 48.45 -50.86
CA LYS A 687 -23.09 47.22 -50.09
C LYS A 687 -24.28 47.05 -49.16
N GLU A 688 -24.76 45.83 -49.03
CA GLU A 688 -25.74 45.46 -48.02
C GLU A 688 -25.27 44.24 -47.23
N THR A 689 -25.39 44.29 -45.91
CA THR A 689 -25.18 43.14 -45.04
C THR A 689 -26.46 42.81 -44.30
N ARG A 690 -26.83 41.54 -44.30
CA ARG A 690 -27.98 41.00 -43.60
C ARG A 690 -27.55 39.85 -42.71
N ILE A 691 -27.91 39.92 -41.44
CA ILE A 691 -27.70 38.83 -40.48
C ILE A 691 -29.07 38.44 -39.93
N ALA A 692 -29.45 37.19 -40.13
CA ALA A 692 -30.62 36.56 -39.54
C ALA A 692 -30.16 35.65 -38.39
N ASP A 693 -30.37 36.09 -37.15
CA ASP A 693 -30.07 35.30 -35.97
C ASP A 693 -31.29 34.48 -35.54
N LEU A 694 -31.26 33.18 -35.87
CA LEU A 694 -32.33 32.24 -35.55
C LEU A 694 -32.06 31.46 -34.25
N ARG A 695 -31.03 31.79 -33.46
CA ARG A 695 -30.66 30.97 -32.29
C ARG A 695 -31.73 30.90 -31.22
N LEU A 696 -32.57 31.93 -31.09
CA LEU A 696 -33.78 31.95 -30.23
C LEU A 696 -35.06 31.54 -30.96
N TRP A 697 -34.97 31.15 -32.22
CA TRP A 697 -36.10 30.74 -33.02
C TRP A 697 -36.35 29.25 -32.86
N ASN A 698 -37.59 28.88 -32.56
CA ASN A 698 -38.02 27.49 -32.49
C ASN A 698 -38.95 27.16 -33.69
N PRO A 699 -38.52 26.32 -34.64
CA PRO A 699 -39.34 26.00 -35.81
C PRO A 699 -40.63 25.22 -35.49
N THR A 700 -40.81 24.69 -34.27
CA THR A 700 -42.04 23.98 -33.88
C THR A 700 -43.08 24.88 -33.21
N ASP A 701 -42.66 25.86 -32.39
CA ASP A 701 -43.53 26.69 -31.54
C ASP A 701 -43.50 28.16 -32.01
N ARG A 702 -44.63 28.72 -32.44
CA ARG A 702 -44.72 30.11 -32.93
C ARG A 702 -44.65 31.14 -31.79
N ASP A 703 -45.20 30.84 -30.63
CA ASP A 703 -45.47 31.85 -29.59
C ASP A 703 -44.24 32.14 -28.71
N LYS A 704 -43.26 31.22 -28.71
CA LYS A 704 -42.00 31.35 -27.96
C LYS A 704 -40.77 31.58 -28.84
N SER A 705 -40.98 31.87 -30.11
CA SER A 705 -39.93 32.02 -31.12
C SER A 705 -39.57 33.48 -31.34
N LEU A 706 -38.29 33.82 -31.23
CA LEU A 706 -37.79 35.15 -31.56
C LEU A 706 -36.68 35.06 -32.60
N VAL A 707 -36.75 35.95 -33.59
CA VAL A 707 -35.74 36.15 -34.62
C VAL A 707 -35.26 37.58 -34.53
N GLN A 708 -33.95 37.77 -34.63
CA GLN A 708 -33.36 39.10 -34.75
C GLN A 708 -32.73 39.26 -36.14
N TYR A 709 -33.09 40.33 -36.83
CA TYR A 709 -32.47 40.73 -38.08
C TYR A 709 -31.60 41.96 -37.85
N VAL A 710 -30.35 41.88 -38.31
CA VAL A 710 -29.44 43.03 -38.37
C VAL A 710 -29.22 43.35 -39.83
N ARG A 711 -29.47 44.61 -40.20
CA ARG A 711 -29.31 45.08 -41.57
C ARG A 711 -28.44 46.33 -41.60
N ARG A 712 -27.45 46.32 -42.48
CA ARG A 712 -26.54 47.44 -42.70
C ARG A 712 -26.45 47.74 -44.19
N LEU A 713 -26.59 49.00 -44.56
CA LEU A 713 -26.54 49.44 -45.96
C LEU A 713 -25.53 50.57 -46.10
N THR A 714 -24.70 50.46 -47.12
CA THR A 714 -23.82 51.54 -47.60
C THR A 714 -24.48 52.12 -48.84
N VAL A 715 -25.05 53.31 -48.71
CA VAL A 715 -25.89 53.94 -49.74
C VAL A 715 -25.20 55.20 -50.23
N MET A 716 -25.18 55.39 -51.54
CA MET A 716 -24.67 56.58 -52.21
C MET A 716 -25.82 57.27 -52.93
N LYS A 717 -25.91 58.58 -52.79
CA LYS A 717 -26.82 59.42 -53.58
C LYS A 717 -26.20 59.66 -54.95
N ASP A 718 -26.90 59.28 -56.02
CA ASP A 718 -26.33 59.30 -57.37
C ASP A 718 -26.12 60.75 -57.86
N PRO A 719 -24.97 61.06 -58.50
CA PRO A 719 -24.62 62.43 -58.87
C PRO A 719 -25.30 62.93 -60.15
N ASP A 720 -25.73 62.04 -61.04
CA ASP A 720 -26.17 62.36 -62.41
C ASP A 720 -27.70 62.48 -62.55
N GLU A 721 -28.44 62.24 -61.48
CA GLU A 721 -29.89 62.08 -61.47
C GLU A 721 -30.51 63.34 -60.80
N LEU A 722 -31.30 64.13 -61.56
CA LEU A 722 -31.68 65.54 -61.25
C LEU A 722 -33.07 65.73 -60.59
N GLU A 723 -33.94 64.72 -60.61
CA GLU A 723 -35.28 64.75 -59.98
C GLU A 723 -35.50 63.49 -59.14
N HIS A 724 -35.24 63.58 -57.83
CA HIS A 724 -35.35 62.44 -56.91
C HIS A 724 -35.99 62.86 -55.60
N ASP A 725 -36.73 61.93 -55.02
CA ASP A 725 -37.24 62.09 -53.67
C ASP A 725 -36.06 62.11 -52.68
N ASN A 726 -36.09 63.01 -51.70
CA ASN A 726 -35.02 63.13 -50.71
C ASN A 726 -35.14 62.07 -49.60
N GLU A 727 -36.13 61.19 -49.68
CA GLU A 727 -36.34 60.10 -48.74
C GLU A 727 -35.82 58.78 -49.32
N PHE A 728 -34.94 58.09 -48.58
CA PHE A 728 -34.52 56.73 -48.92
C PHE A 728 -35.30 55.71 -48.08
N PHE A 729 -35.97 54.77 -48.74
CA PHE A 729 -36.85 53.81 -48.10
C PHE A 729 -36.23 52.42 -47.91
N VAL A 730 -36.38 51.86 -46.72
CA VAL A 730 -35.94 50.50 -46.37
C VAL A 730 -37.11 49.70 -45.81
N LYS A 731 -37.66 48.79 -46.62
CA LYS A 731 -38.64 47.79 -46.16
C LYS A 731 -37.99 46.80 -45.17
N LEU A 732 -38.56 46.66 -43.97
CA LEU A 732 -38.08 45.73 -42.95
C LEU A 732 -38.71 44.35 -43.11
N THR A 733 -38.13 43.38 -42.41
CA THR A 733 -38.47 41.96 -42.48
C THR A 733 -39.70 41.56 -41.62
N PRO A 734 -39.92 42.10 -40.42
CA PRO A 734 -41.06 41.71 -39.58
C PRO A 734 -42.40 42.09 -40.20
N THR A 735 -43.38 41.21 -40.05
CA THR A 735 -44.76 41.41 -40.53
C THR A 735 -45.79 41.49 -39.40
N HIS A 736 -45.34 41.41 -38.15
CA HIS A 736 -46.20 41.37 -36.96
C HIS A 736 -46.14 42.70 -36.18
N ASN A 737 -47.25 43.05 -35.51
CA ASN A 737 -47.41 44.37 -34.89
C ASN A 737 -46.63 44.58 -33.58
N ASP A 738 -46.14 43.52 -32.96
CA ASP A 738 -45.33 43.56 -31.73
C ASP A 738 -43.82 43.58 -31.98
N ALA A 739 -43.41 43.59 -33.25
CA ALA A 739 -42.00 43.69 -33.63
C ALA A 739 -41.36 44.93 -33.00
N GLN A 740 -40.12 44.79 -32.58
CA GLN A 740 -39.35 45.84 -31.94
C GLN A 740 -38.22 46.23 -32.88
N VAL A 741 -38.14 47.51 -33.27
CA VAL A 741 -37.10 48.04 -34.15
C VAL A 741 -36.23 49.01 -33.38
N ARG A 742 -34.91 48.91 -33.53
CA ARG A 742 -33.92 49.80 -32.93
C ARG A 742 -32.89 50.22 -33.96
N PHE A 743 -32.35 51.40 -33.75
CA PHE A 743 -31.35 52.01 -34.61
C PHE A 743 -30.04 52.12 -33.83
N PRO A 744 -28.98 51.42 -34.25
CA PRO A 744 -27.64 51.66 -33.75
C PRO A 744 -27.21 53.12 -34.00
N PRO A 745 -26.18 53.63 -33.29
CA PRO A 745 -25.65 54.96 -33.53
C PRO A 745 -25.28 55.15 -35.00
N GLN A 746 -25.95 56.10 -35.66
CA GLN A 746 -25.79 56.40 -37.08
C GLN A 746 -26.00 57.90 -37.31
N ARG A 747 -25.51 58.40 -38.45
CA ARG A 747 -25.46 59.85 -38.72
C ARG A 747 -26.79 60.45 -39.17
N LEU A 748 -27.59 59.68 -39.92
CA LEU A 748 -28.91 60.12 -40.36
C LEU A 748 -29.98 59.68 -39.36
N GLU A 749 -30.92 60.58 -39.07
CA GLU A 749 -32.03 60.27 -38.18
C GLU A 749 -33.10 59.44 -38.95
N PRO A 750 -33.38 58.20 -38.50
CA PRO A 750 -34.36 57.34 -39.16
C PRO A 750 -35.79 57.66 -38.71
N THR A 751 -36.72 57.67 -39.65
CA THR A 751 -38.16 57.71 -39.35
C THR A 751 -38.75 56.31 -39.55
N LEU A 752 -39.21 55.69 -38.46
CA LEU A 752 -39.86 54.38 -38.52
C LEU A 752 -41.33 54.55 -38.94
N ILE A 753 -41.74 53.82 -39.97
CA ILE A 753 -43.11 53.83 -40.49
C ILE A 753 -43.72 52.42 -40.49
N LYS A 754 -45.03 52.36 -40.34
CA LYS A 754 -45.79 51.10 -40.29
C LYS A 754 -47.14 51.27 -40.99
N THR A 755 -47.59 50.24 -41.73
CA THR A 755 -48.97 50.25 -42.29
C THR A 755 -50.03 49.95 -41.22
N PRO A 756 -51.29 50.39 -41.42
CA PRO A 756 -52.40 49.97 -40.58
C PRO A 756 -52.49 48.45 -40.45
N ASP A 757 -52.86 48.00 -39.25
CA ASP A 757 -53.04 46.59 -38.93
C ASP A 757 -54.17 45.97 -39.80
N LYS A 758 -53.83 45.00 -40.67
CA LYS A 758 -54.80 44.24 -41.47
C LYS A 758 -55.11 42.88 -40.81
N PRO A 759 -56.38 42.44 -40.77
CA PRO A 759 -56.73 41.09 -40.33
C PRO A 759 -56.31 40.07 -41.41
N ASP A 760 -55.56 39.04 -41.03
CA ASP A 760 -55.21 37.91 -41.90
C ASP A 760 -56.22 36.76 -41.67
N PRO A 761 -56.89 36.22 -42.72
CA PRO A 761 -57.82 35.10 -42.57
C PRO A 761 -57.15 33.78 -42.14
N LEU A 762 -55.82 33.64 -42.22
CA LEU A 762 -55.09 32.40 -41.92
C LEU A 762 -54.37 32.40 -40.55
N ILE A 763 -54.27 33.56 -39.87
CA ILE A 763 -53.55 33.69 -38.59
C ILE A 763 -54.35 34.64 -37.67
N PRO A 764 -54.60 34.29 -36.38
CA PRO A 764 -55.40 35.12 -35.47
C PRO A 764 -54.78 36.48 -35.07
N THR A 765 -53.67 36.88 -35.69
CA THR A 765 -52.89 38.08 -35.35
C THR A 765 -52.91 39.12 -36.47
N LYS A 766 -53.03 40.39 -36.10
CA LYS A 766 -53.01 41.53 -37.03
C LYS A 766 -51.64 41.67 -37.71
N GLN A 767 -51.60 41.67 -39.04
CA GLN A 767 -50.38 41.86 -39.82
C GLN A 767 -50.19 43.32 -40.22
N CYS A 768 -48.93 43.74 -40.27
CA CYS A 768 -48.53 45.07 -40.70
C CYS A 768 -47.18 45.01 -41.39
N MET A 769 -46.93 45.94 -42.32
CA MET A 769 -45.62 46.09 -42.93
C MET A 769 -44.85 47.19 -42.21
N TRP A 770 -43.57 46.94 -41.94
CA TRP A 770 -42.66 47.91 -41.33
C TRP A 770 -41.65 48.43 -42.36
N GLY A 771 -41.31 49.71 -42.25
CA GLY A 771 -40.31 50.34 -43.10
C GLY A 771 -39.61 51.49 -42.39
N VAL A 772 -38.47 51.90 -42.92
CA VAL A 772 -37.69 53.03 -42.39
C VAL A 772 -37.44 54.01 -43.52
N LEU A 773 -37.69 55.29 -43.25
CA LEU A 773 -37.33 56.39 -44.13
C LEU A 773 -36.11 57.10 -43.57
N TYR A 774 -35.18 57.43 -44.45
CA TYR A 774 -33.99 58.21 -44.13
C TYR A 774 -34.02 59.50 -44.94
N ASP A 775 -33.86 60.65 -44.28
CA ASP A 775 -33.81 61.95 -44.94
C ASP A 775 -32.40 62.23 -45.48
N PHE A 776 -32.27 62.29 -46.80
CA PHE A 776 -31.05 62.61 -47.55
C PHE A 776 -31.01 64.06 -48.04
N LYS A 777 -31.93 64.93 -47.63
CA LYS A 777 -31.99 66.34 -48.06
C LYS A 777 -30.69 67.11 -47.80
N ASN A 778 -30.02 66.82 -46.69
CA ASN A 778 -28.76 67.48 -46.28
C ASN A 778 -27.50 66.66 -46.63
N VAL A 779 -27.63 65.60 -47.43
CA VAL A 779 -26.51 64.75 -47.86
C VAL A 779 -26.07 65.19 -49.27
N PRO A 780 -24.81 65.63 -49.46
CA PRO A 780 -24.29 65.97 -50.78
C PRO A 780 -24.35 64.79 -51.76
N ASN A 781 -24.62 65.07 -53.03
CA ASN A 781 -24.56 64.06 -54.09
C ASN A 781 -23.16 63.41 -54.17
N GLY A 782 -23.10 62.11 -54.44
CA GLY A 782 -21.88 61.30 -54.45
C GLY A 782 -21.32 60.95 -53.06
N ARG A 783 -21.90 61.47 -51.97
CA ARG A 783 -21.52 61.07 -50.62
C ARG A 783 -22.12 59.71 -50.27
N VAL A 784 -21.31 58.89 -49.61
CA VAL A 784 -21.70 57.58 -49.08
C VAL A 784 -22.12 57.73 -47.62
N GLU A 785 -23.29 57.20 -47.28
CA GLU A 785 -23.79 57.10 -45.91
C GLU A 785 -24.00 55.64 -45.51
N GLU A 786 -23.77 55.36 -44.24
CA GLU A 786 -23.98 54.05 -43.65
C GLU A 786 -25.26 54.06 -42.81
N LEU A 787 -26.18 53.16 -43.13
CA LEU A 787 -27.47 53.01 -42.48
C LEU A 787 -27.50 51.67 -41.76
N SER A 788 -28.00 51.65 -40.53
CA SER A 788 -28.13 50.43 -39.75
C SER A 788 -29.48 50.35 -39.04
N VAL A 789 -30.09 49.18 -39.11
CA VAL A 789 -31.34 48.88 -38.42
C VAL A 789 -31.29 47.47 -37.87
N ILE A 790 -31.79 47.32 -36.65
CA ILE A 790 -31.92 46.03 -35.99
C ILE A 790 -33.39 45.85 -35.62
N ASP A 791 -33.97 44.75 -36.04
CA ASP A 791 -35.34 44.42 -35.71
C ASP A 791 -35.43 43.03 -35.05
N GLN A 792 -36.38 42.88 -34.13
CA GLN A 792 -36.67 41.64 -33.42
C GLN A 792 -38.16 41.36 -33.48
N GLY A 793 -38.53 40.14 -33.87
CA GLY A 793 -39.93 39.71 -33.96
C GLY A 793 -40.08 38.20 -33.95
N HIS A 794 -41.31 37.71 -34.15
CA HIS A 794 -41.62 36.28 -34.01
C HIS A 794 -41.29 35.40 -35.23
N GLY A 795 -40.66 35.97 -36.27
CA GLY A 795 -40.26 35.21 -37.46
C GLY A 795 -41.42 34.70 -38.31
N ALA A 796 -42.55 35.40 -38.34
CA ALA A 796 -43.75 35.03 -39.11
C ALA A 796 -43.50 34.96 -40.63
N ASN A 797 -42.46 35.63 -41.12
CA ASN A 797 -41.98 35.65 -42.50
C ASN A 797 -41.11 34.44 -42.88
N LEU A 798 -40.78 33.55 -41.93
CA LEU A 798 -40.05 32.31 -42.19
C LEU A 798 -41.04 31.20 -42.57
N GLY A 799 -40.88 30.61 -43.75
CA GLY A 799 -41.68 29.48 -44.19
C GLY A 799 -41.24 28.19 -43.53
N ARG A 800 -42.21 27.29 -43.27
CA ARG A 800 -41.97 25.96 -42.71
C ARG A 800 -42.22 24.91 -43.78
N ASN A 801 -41.20 24.12 -44.09
CA ASN A 801 -41.33 22.92 -44.91
C ASN A 801 -41.21 21.68 -43.99
N SER A 802 -41.70 20.52 -44.41
CA SER A 802 -41.74 19.30 -43.58
C SER A 802 -40.38 18.86 -43.01
N THR A 803 -39.28 19.27 -43.64
CA THR A 803 -37.90 18.90 -43.28
C THR A 803 -36.97 20.11 -43.10
N GLY A 804 -37.50 21.34 -43.18
CA GLY A 804 -36.66 22.52 -43.36
C GLY A 804 -37.39 23.84 -43.17
N SER A 805 -36.72 24.93 -43.49
CA SER A 805 -37.28 26.28 -43.39
C SER A 805 -36.75 27.16 -44.51
N ASN A 806 -37.45 28.26 -44.75
CA ASN A 806 -37.03 29.23 -45.76
C ASN A 806 -37.09 30.66 -45.24
N ILE A 807 -36.29 31.53 -45.87
CA ILE A 807 -36.35 32.97 -45.69
C ILE A 807 -36.42 33.64 -47.05
N THR A 808 -37.31 34.63 -47.17
CA THR A 808 -37.50 35.40 -48.39
C THR A 808 -37.14 36.86 -48.16
N PHE A 809 -36.56 37.50 -49.18
CA PHE A 809 -36.40 38.94 -49.19
C PHE A 809 -36.50 39.52 -50.59
N GLN A 810 -36.98 40.76 -50.67
CA GLN A 810 -37.21 41.47 -51.92
C GLN A 810 -36.15 42.56 -52.13
N THR A 811 -35.72 42.71 -53.38
CA THR A 811 -34.76 43.73 -53.81
C THR A 811 -35.44 44.74 -54.74
N PHE A 812 -35.62 45.99 -54.29
CA PHE A 812 -36.28 47.02 -55.12
C PHE A 812 -35.33 47.69 -56.12
N THR A 813 -34.14 48.11 -55.67
CA THR A 813 -33.10 48.72 -56.52
C THR A 813 -31.90 47.78 -56.75
N TYR A 814 -30.95 48.17 -57.59
CA TYR A 814 -29.68 47.47 -57.80
C TYR A 814 -28.77 47.54 -56.55
N ARG A 815 -27.99 46.49 -56.30
CA ARG A 815 -26.96 46.46 -55.25
C ARG A 815 -25.66 45.90 -55.80
N ALA A 816 -24.56 46.60 -55.58
CA ALA A 816 -23.26 46.13 -56.05
C ALA A 816 -22.80 44.86 -55.29
N ALA A 817 -22.98 44.81 -53.96
CA ALA A 817 -22.70 43.61 -53.17
C ALA A 817 -23.76 43.36 -52.07
N LEU A 818 -24.09 42.09 -51.82
CA LEU A 818 -24.97 41.63 -50.73
C LEU A 818 -24.32 40.47 -49.99
N SER A 819 -24.03 40.66 -48.71
CA SER A 819 -23.59 39.60 -47.79
C SER A 819 -24.74 39.17 -46.90
N MET A 820 -25.02 37.86 -46.83
CA MET A 820 -26.10 37.29 -46.02
C MET A 820 -25.54 36.24 -45.06
N TRP A 821 -25.94 36.33 -43.79
CA TRP A 821 -25.58 35.41 -42.73
C TRP A 821 -26.83 34.88 -42.03
N ILE A 822 -26.93 33.57 -41.86
CA ILE A 822 -28.03 32.91 -41.14
C ILE A 822 -27.42 32.03 -40.06
N LEU A 823 -27.64 32.40 -38.79
CA LEU A 823 -27.23 31.60 -37.64
C LEU A 823 -28.35 30.62 -37.32
N MET A 824 -28.08 29.31 -37.34
CA MET A 824 -29.10 28.28 -37.13
C MET A 824 -29.66 28.28 -35.69
N PRO A 825 -30.88 27.76 -35.47
CA PRO A 825 -31.43 27.53 -34.14
C PRO A 825 -30.50 26.75 -33.22
N GLN A 826 -30.53 27.05 -31.92
CA GLN A 826 -29.68 26.38 -30.94
C GLN A 826 -29.90 24.85 -30.99
N GLY A 827 -28.82 24.09 -31.21
CA GLY A 827 -28.86 22.63 -31.30
C GLY A 827 -29.31 22.07 -32.66
N LYS A 828 -29.52 22.92 -33.68
CA LYS A 828 -29.80 22.49 -35.06
C LYS A 828 -28.66 22.85 -35.99
N SER A 829 -28.42 22.00 -36.98
CA SER A 829 -27.48 22.25 -38.08
C SER A 829 -28.19 22.04 -39.42
N TYR A 830 -27.75 22.76 -40.46
CA TYR A 830 -28.32 22.60 -41.80
C TYR A 830 -27.70 21.38 -42.51
N GLY A 831 -28.51 20.70 -43.32
CA GLY A 831 -28.11 19.58 -44.18
C GLY A 831 -27.65 20.08 -45.54
N SER A 832 -28.59 20.66 -46.28
CA SER A 832 -28.38 21.30 -47.57
C SER A 832 -29.18 22.59 -47.65
N TRP A 833 -28.74 23.53 -48.49
CA TRP A 833 -29.45 24.78 -48.73
C TRP A 833 -29.42 25.16 -50.22
N LEU A 834 -30.40 25.95 -50.65
CA LEU A 834 -30.57 26.39 -52.03
C LEU A 834 -31.06 27.85 -52.06
N LEU A 835 -30.41 28.67 -52.88
CA LEU A 835 -30.82 30.04 -53.16
C LEU A 835 -31.48 30.13 -54.55
N THR A 836 -32.71 30.64 -54.59
CA THR A 836 -33.45 30.91 -55.83
C THR A 836 -33.84 32.38 -55.91
N ARG A 837 -34.05 32.89 -57.12
CA ARG A 837 -34.65 34.21 -57.39
C ARG A 837 -35.84 34.08 -58.31
N ARG A 838 -36.83 34.95 -58.11
CA ARG A 838 -38.02 35.10 -58.95
C ARG A 838 -38.21 36.57 -59.31
N SER A 839 -38.59 36.87 -60.55
CA SER A 839 -38.92 38.25 -60.97
C SER A 839 -40.30 38.66 -60.46
N ASP A 840 -40.42 39.89 -59.96
CA ASP A 840 -41.68 40.45 -59.46
C ASP A 840 -42.53 41.10 -60.57
N ALA A 841 -42.09 41.06 -61.83
CA ALA A 841 -42.79 41.65 -62.96
C ALA A 841 -44.09 40.89 -63.27
N ARG A 842 -45.24 41.44 -62.87
CA ARG A 842 -46.53 41.02 -63.42
C ARG A 842 -46.57 41.44 -64.90
N GLY A 843 -46.76 40.49 -65.81
CA GLY A 843 -47.08 40.80 -67.20
C GLY A 843 -48.34 41.69 -67.28
N ARG A 844 -48.50 42.44 -68.38
CA ARG A 844 -49.81 43.03 -68.68
C ARG A 844 -50.84 41.91 -68.73
N ALA A 845 -52.09 42.20 -68.35
CA ALA A 845 -53.17 41.22 -68.31
C ALA A 845 -53.36 40.44 -69.63
N ASP A 846 -52.89 41.01 -70.75
CA ASP A 846 -53.00 40.44 -72.10
C ASP A 846 -51.80 39.56 -72.54
N ASP A 847 -50.71 39.49 -71.75
CA ASP A 847 -49.57 38.60 -72.01
C ASP A 847 -48.82 38.23 -70.69
N PRO A 848 -49.26 37.17 -69.98
CA PRO A 848 -48.59 36.72 -68.77
C PRO A 848 -47.27 36.04 -69.10
N LYS A 849 -46.15 36.77 -68.97
CA LYS A 849 -44.81 36.17 -69.00
C LYS A 849 -44.73 35.04 -67.96
N PRO A 850 -44.22 33.84 -68.32
CA PRO A 850 -44.11 32.73 -67.38
C PRO A 850 -43.18 33.09 -66.21
N GLU A 851 -43.63 32.82 -64.98
CA GLU A 851 -42.81 32.95 -63.78
C GLU A 851 -41.58 32.04 -63.90
N LYS A 852 -40.41 32.63 -64.13
CA LYS A 852 -39.15 31.88 -64.21
C LYS A 852 -38.42 31.96 -62.86
N ILE A 853 -38.37 30.83 -62.15
CA ILE A 853 -37.54 30.67 -60.95
C ILE A 853 -36.14 30.25 -61.41
N GLU A 854 -35.12 30.98 -60.99
CA GLU A 854 -33.73 30.72 -61.33
C GLU A 854 -32.91 30.42 -60.07
N VAL A 855 -32.09 29.37 -60.10
CA VAL A 855 -31.11 29.08 -59.04
C VAL A 855 -29.97 30.11 -59.14
N VAL A 856 -29.60 30.70 -58.01
CA VAL A 856 -28.52 31.69 -57.93
C VAL A 856 -27.35 31.07 -57.20
N THR A 857 -26.20 31.02 -57.87
CA THR A 857 -24.94 30.59 -57.25
C THR A 857 -24.24 31.80 -56.62
N PRO A 858 -23.90 31.77 -55.32
CA PRO A 858 -23.11 32.81 -54.69
C PRO A 858 -21.70 32.93 -55.27
N VAL A 859 -21.11 34.12 -55.14
CA VAL A 859 -19.71 34.35 -55.53
C VAL A 859 -18.78 33.71 -54.51
N GLU A 860 -19.12 33.82 -53.23
CA GLU A 860 -18.45 33.13 -52.14
C GLU A 860 -19.48 32.50 -51.19
N GLU A 861 -19.13 31.31 -50.68
CA GLU A 861 -19.91 30.57 -49.69
C GLU A 861 -19.05 30.29 -48.45
N PHE A 862 -19.60 30.56 -47.29
CA PHE A 862 -19.03 30.20 -45.99
C PHE A 862 -19.58 28.84 -45.57
N VAL A 863 -18.69 27.86 -45.45
CA VAL A 863 -19.02 26.52 -44.96
C VAL A 863 -18.48 26.36 -43.55
N SER A 864 -19.37 26.30 -42.55
CA SER A 864 -18.99 25.94 -41.18
C SER A 864 -18.77 24.43 -41.06
N GLY A 865 -17.68 23.98 -40.44
CA GLY A 865 -17.42 22.55 -40.19
C GLY A 865 -18.53 21.85 -39.39
N ASP A 866 -19.29 22.58 -38.58
CA ASP A 866 -20.44 22.06 -37.82
C ASP A 866 -21.82 22.35 -38.46
N SER A 867 -21.84 22.96 -39.64
CA SER A 867 -23.06 23.38 -40.36
C SER A 867 -24.06 24.17 -39.51
N SER A 868 -23.56 25.01 -38.59
CA SER A 868 -24.39 25.87 -37.73
C SER A 868 -24.68 27.26 -38.32
N ILE A 869 -24.00 27.64 -39.40
CA ILE A 869 -24.10 28.97 -40.02
C ILE A 869 -24.12 28.82 -41.54
N ILE A 870 -25.09 29.45 -42.20
CA ILE A 870 -25.08 29.66 -43.65
C ILE A 870 -24.60 31.08 -43.90
N GLY A 871 -23.49 31.26 -44.61
CA GLY A 871 -23.00 32.59 -45.01
C GLY A 871 -22.69 32.61 -46.50
N PHE A 872 -23.05 33.69 -47.19
CA PHE A 872 -22.71 33.82 -48.62
C PHE A 872 -22.70 35.27 -49.08
N GLU A 873 -22.04 35.52 -50.21
CA GLU A 873 -21.98 36.83 -50.86
C GLU A 873 -22.46 36.78 -52.32
N LEU A 874 -23.27 37.77 -52.69
CA LEU A 874 -23.74 38.00 -54.06
C LEU A 874 -23.20 39.33 -54.56
N VAL A 875 -22.84 39.39 -55.83
CA VAL A 875 -22.39 40.62 -56.52
C VAL A 875 -23.37 40.95 -57.65
N GLY A 876 -23.68 42.23 -57.84
CA GLY A 876 -24.56 42.71 -58.91
C GLY A 876 -26.01 42.24 -58.77
N VAL A 877 -26.58 42.38 -57.58
CA VAL A 877 -27.95 41.96 -57.26
C VAL A 877 -28.94 42.92 -57.92
N LYS A 878 -29.81 42.41 -58.80
CA LYS A 878 -30.77 43.22 -59.56
C LYS A 878 -31.97 43.62 -58.71
N GLY A 879 -32.51 44.81 -58.98
CA GLY A 879 -33.82 45.24 -58.48
C GLY A 879 -34.98 44.53 -59.18
N GLY A 880 -36.15 44.47 -58.54
CA GLY A 880 -37.37 43.82 -59.04
C GLY A 880 -37.40 42.30 -58.91
N TYR A 881 -36.63 41.72 -57.98
CA TYR A 881 -36.60 40.28 -57.73
C TYR A 881 -36.88 39.96 -56.26
N THR A 882 -37.56 38.83 -56.05
CA THR A 882 -37.66 38.16 -54.75
C THR A 882 -36.66 37.02 -54.69
N TYR A 883 -35.79 37.04 -53.68
CA TYR A 883 -34.83 35.99 -53.38
C TYR A 883 -35.37 35.11 -52.26
N GLU A 884 -35.22 33.79 -52.43
CA GLU A 884 -35.65 32.78 -51.47
C GLU A 884 -34.50 31.84 -51.15
N ILE A 885 -34.22 31.67 -49.85
CA ILE A 885 -33.21 30.76 -49.34
C ILE A 885 -33.94 29.63 -48.62
N ASN A 886 -33.81 28.42 -49.14
CA ASN A 886 -34.38 27.20 -48.58
C ASN A 886 -33.27 26.36 -47.93
N TRP A 887 -33.47 25.82 -46.73
CA TRP A 887 -32.55 24.87 -46.13
C TRP A 887 -33.26 23.70 -45.44
N THR A 888 -32.58 22.56 -45.35
CA THR A 888 -33.01 21.38 -44.60
C THR A 888 -32.26 21.27 -43.28
N TYR A 889 -32.87 20.72 -42.24
CA TYR A 889 -32.18 20.41 -40.98
C TYR A 889 -31.57 19.00 -41.03
N LYS A 890 -30.42 18.82 -40.39
CA LYS A 890 -29.80 17.49 -40.16
C LYS A 890 -30.54 16.70 -39.08
#